data_AF-A0A9D8IEF8-F1
#
_entry.id   AF-A0A9D8IEF8-F1
#
_cell.length_a   1.000
_cell.length_b   1.000
_cell.length_c   1.000
_cell.angle_alpha   90.00
_cell.angle_beta   90.00
_cell.angle_gamma   90.00
#
_symmetry.space_group_name_H-M   'P 1'
#
loop_
_entity.id
_entity.type
_entity.pdbx_description
1 polymer ?
#
loop_
_entity_poly.entity_id
_entity_poly.type
_entity_poly.pdbx_seq_one_letter_code
_entity_poly.pdbx_strand_id
1 'polypeptide(L)'
;MEKLNQIFKRLKMDRQNGLFIIAENKWRDILSPRFCGLIDEKLKPTAFFCLKNKPLVLFYDSPANKEELFKAIWNFNESPVVIVNEPDTVEIFNGFSYLKDESTLGKLEEEQNLDNFSYFELVTGKSLEKYHRELKYQNRVDYHLLDNIRAVREILKEKHNIEDYLANALIGKCIFVRYLIDRKVRIRFDGKLQEWENADFCELLGDKKRVIEFFKYLQDHFNGEAFLINDSQLHNVSQKAFDVLRRLLEGTEIRSGQRTLFDIYDFSIIPVEFISNVYEFFIGEENQAKKGAYYTPKFLVDYILTDTVENYFDENSGQYNCKVLDPACGSGIFLVEALRRIIEQYRRLNNEKISKQVLKKLAEDNIFGIDNDIQAINVAIFSIYLALLDYQEPKDIEDFTFPKLLQNGNFFVADFFDTTAKYNSRFSEIEFDFIIGNPPWKRGAFQAGIYIENRRQKEEELNWANNFPELIISNKEIAQAFLLRTSDFSNKNTKCALIVTSKTLYNLKANKFRYYFLHNYFVDKVFELAPVRREVFDKSNDKAIAPAAILFFRYAHGAQTDANMLVHLALKPNQFFSLFKILVLQRPDIKKVLQKRLREYDYLWKVLVYGSYLDFNLIKRLKDDYKSFSEVIGKKDAIIGEGVQVGDTELYKVDSYLDKPFIDTRKDHIFPFFIHLDPNSKWKHKFVHRKRNKELFNPPALLTTRGIGNDFKANTAILYTEAIFTHSITSVKTSNKNLNILRTANGIMYSNLFSYYTLILASSTGIEREQLHDKEKFSFPFIDDSKIAETVKQIENISKQLYEEKKQIINPKVQKLEANKQALITQLDDEIFNSFDLDEQERALVDYAVNITIPLIMKHKGYEQKLFSFIPFRDKLLEDHTNIFLSRFATSFREKHLKAEIWHTVNIVGIFFKVVPNNFPDQQTIEWQQKTNEMLLNKIVSLGIEKVTEELFIQKDIRGFEKKGFYIIKPNEKRLWHKAIGYLDTNEFMDAILKAGKEEYNGQS
;
A
#
# COMPACT_ATOMS: atom_id res chain seq x y z
N MET A 1 30.73 1.97 -28.50
CA MET A 1 29.57 2.82 -28.88
C MET A 1 28.75 2.29 -30.06
N GLU A 2 29.32 1.91 -31.20
CA GLU A 2 28.52 1.48 -32.37
C GLU A 2 27.65 0.25 -32.08
N LYS A 3 28.21 -0.78 -31.42
CA LYS A 3 27.49 -1.99 -30.99
C LYS A 3 26.42 -1.69 -29.93
N LEU A 4 26.68 -0.81 -28.97
CA LEU A 4 25.67 -0.32 -28.02
C LEU A 4 24.51 0.42 -28.73
N ASN A 5 24.79 1.22 -29.75
CA ASN A 5 23.72 1.87 -30.53
C ASN A 5 22.84 0.84 -31.27
N GLN A 6 23.41 -0.29 -31.70
CA GLN A 6 22.63 -1.41 -32.26
C GLN A 6 21.77 -2.08 -31.18
N ILE A 7 22.31 -2.27 -29.96
CA ILE A 7 21.56 -2.76 -28.80
C ILE A 7 20.40 -1.83 -28.47
N PHE A 8 20.61 -0.52 -28.40
CA PHE A 8 19.56 0.46 -28.12
C PHE A 8 18.45 0.41 -29.18
N LYS A 9 18.80 0.34 -30.46
CA LYS A 9 17.83 0.15 -31.56
C LYS A 9 17.05 -1.14 -31.43
N ARG A 10 17.71 -2.26 -31.12
CA ARG A 10 17.07 -3.57 -30.92
C ARG A 10 16.10 -3.53 -29.73
N LEU A 11 16.51 -2.91 -28.63
CA LEU A 11 15.69 -2.69 -27.44
C LEU A 11 14.62 -1.61 -27.62
N LYS A 12 14.65 -0.86 -28.74
CA LYS A 12 13.76 0.27 -29.04
C LYS A 12 13.82 1.35 -27.95
N MET A 13 15.02 1.59 -27.45
CA MET A 13 15.31 2.61 -26.44
C MET A 13 15.95 3.83 -27.10
N ASP A 14 15.46 5.00 -26.75
CA ASP A 14 15.98 6.27 -27.22
C ASP A 14 15.78 7.35 -26.15
N ARG A 15 16.31 8.54 -26.42
CA ARG A 15 16.26 9.66 -25.48
C ARG A 15 14.84 10.14 -25.20
N GLN A 16 13.92 9.99 -26.14
CA GLN A 16 12.51 10.41 -25.95
C GLN A 16 11.78 9.46 -25.01
N ASN A 17 12.24 8.20 -24.90
CA ASN A 17 11.56 7.18 -24.12
C ASN A 17 12.27 6.75 -22.84
N GLY A 18 13.37 7.42 -22.46
CA GLY A 18 14.01 7.27 -21.15
C GLY A 18 15.44 6.72 -21.17
N LEU A 19 16.09 6.63 -22.34
CA LEU A 19 17.52 6.29 -22.44
C LEU A 19 18.40 7.53 -22.28
N PHE A 20 19.40 7.44 -21.41
CA PHE A 20 20.36 8.50 -21.16
C PHE A 20 21.80 8.01 -21.35
N ILE A 21 22.53 8.66 -22.25
CA ILE A 21 23.95 8.38 -22.49
C ILE A 21 24.79 9.33 -21.63
N ILE A 22 25.72 8.78 -20.84
CA ILE A 22 26.46 9.57 -19.84
C ILE A 22 27.28 10.69 -20.49
N ALA A 23 27.94 10.40 -21.61
CA ALA A 23 28.77 11.35 -22.34
C ALA A 23 28.02 12.59 -22.84
N GLU A 24 26.68 12.56 -22.90
CA GLU A 24 25.86 13.69 -23.34
C GLU A 24 25.56 14.71 -22.24
N ASN A 25 25.87 14.42 -20.97
CA ASN A 25 25.62 15.27 -19.79
C ASN A 25 24.17 15.77 -19.58
N LYS A 26 23.22 15.29 -20.39
CA LYS A 26 21.80 15.69 -20.40
C LYS A 26 20.92 14.90 -19.41
N TRP A 27 21.54 14.30 -18.41
CA TRP A 27 20.91 13.34 -17.50
C TRP A 27 20.92 13.80 -16.03
N ARG A 28 21.68 14.85 -15.70
CA ARG A 28 21.88 15.34 -14.32
C ARG A 28 20.61 15.92 -13.69
N ASP A 29 19.70 16.47 -14.49
CA ASP A 29 18.44 17.04 -14.01
C ASP A 29 17.37 15.97 -13.72
N ILE A 30 17.65 14.71 -14.06
CA ILE A 30 16.68 13.61 -14.05
C ILE A 30 16.83 12.76 -12.79
N LEU A 31 18.06 12.60 -12.33
CA LEU A 31 18.40 11.82 -11.15
C LEU A 31 18.69 12.72 -9.96
N SER A 32 18.52 12.19 -8.75
CA SER A 32 18.97 12.91 -7.56
C SER A 32 20.47 13.21 -7.65
N PRO A 33 20.97 14.32 -7.10
CA PRO A 33 22.40 14.62 -7.18
C PRO A 33 23.28 13.60 -6.46
N ARG A 34 22.73 12.88 -5.46
CA ARG A 34 23.38 11.69 -4.92
C ARG A 34 23.61 10.63 -5.99
N PHE A 35 22.56 10.26 -6.74
CA PHE A 35 22.70 9.31 -7.84
C PHE A 35 23.64 9.84 -8.93
N CYS A 36 23.64 11.16 -9.17
CA CYS A 36 24.61 11.76 -10.08
C CYS A 36 26.05 11.55 -9.62
N GLY A 37 26.35 11.80 -8.34
CA GLY A 37 27.67 11.52 -7.78
C GLY A 37 28.05 10.05 -7.89
N LEU A 38 27.12 9.13 -7.57
CA LEU A 38 27.37 7.70 -7.71
C LEU A 38 27.63 7.27 -9.16
N ILE A 39 26.89 7.82 -10.12
CA ILE A 39 27.09 7.56 -11.54
C ILE A 39 28.43 8.11 -12.03
N ASP A 40 28.79 9.33 -11.63
CA ASP A 40 30.04 9.97 -12.05
C ASP A 40 31.28 9.28 -11.47
N GLU A 41 31.22 8.85 -10.19
CA GLU A 41 32.40 8.45 -9.45
C GLU A 41 32.54 6.95 -9.27
N LYS A 42 31.43 6.24 -9.05
CA LYS A 42 31.43 4.83 -8.60
C LYS A 42 30.96 3.85 -9.67
N LEU A 43 29.80 4.10 -10.26
CA LEU A 43 29.16 3.17 -11.20
C LEU A 43 29.66 3.34 -12.63
N LYS A 44 29.80 4.59 -13.11
CA LYS A 44 30.29 4.95 -14.46
C LYS A 44 29.70 4.10 -15.61
N PRO A 45 28.36 3.94 -15.70
CA PRO A 45 27.75 3.30 -16.86
C PRO A 45 28.03 4.07 -18.15
N THR A 46 27.98 3.39 -19.29
CA THR A 46 28.01 4.07 -20.61
C THR A 46 26.67 4.75 -20.88
N ALA A 47 25.58 4.10 -20.50
CA ALA A 47 24.22 4.62 -20.56
C ALA A 47 23.33 3.96 -19.51
N PHE A 48 22.16 4.54 -19.23
CA PHE A 48 21.13 3.92 -18.42
C PHE A 48 19.74 4.19 -18.97
N PHE A 49 18.80 3.29 -18.69
CA PHE A 49 17.38 3.47 -18.98
C PHE A 49 16.61 3.76 -17.70
N CYS A 50 15.81 4.83 -17.70
CA CYS A 50 15.01 5.26 -16.56
C CYS A 50 13.51 5.10 -16.80
N LEU A 51 12.80 4.73 -15.74
CA LEU A 51 11.34 4.83 -15.65
C LEU A 51 10.98 5.66 -14.42
N LYS A 52 10.31 6.81 -14.60
CA LYS A 52 10.00 7.77 -13.52
C LYS A 52 11.22 8.13 -12.65
N ASN A 53 12.31 8.52 -13.29
CA ASN A 53 13.57 8.89 -12.63
C ASN A 53 14.25 7.75 -11.83
N LYS A 54 13.79 6.50 -11.98
CA LYS A 54 14.45 5.32 -11.42
C LYS A 54 15.23 4.58 -12.50
N PRO A 55 16.56 4.40 -12.35
CA PRO A 55 17.33 3.62 -13.31
C PRO A 55 16.94 2.15 -13.20
N LEU A 56 16.40 1.59 -14.30
CA LEU A 56 16.00 0.18 -14.37
C LEU A 56 17.07 -0.69 -15.03
N VAL A 57 17.78 -0.13 -16.02
CA VAL A 57 18.81 -0.83 -16.78
C VAL A 57 20.09 0.00 -16.80
N LEU A 58 21.22 -0.61 -16.46
CA LEU A 58 22.54 -0.02 -16.64
C LEU A 58 23.25 -0.69 -17.81
N PHE A 59 23.85 0.10 -18.70
CA PHE A 59 24.58 -0.37 -19.87
C PHE A 59 26.08 -0.08 -19.74
N TYR A 60 26.89 -1.08 -20.05
CA TYR A 60 28.36 -0.98 -20.04
C TYR A 60 28.95 -1.47 -21.37
N ASP A 61 30.07 -0.87 -21.79
CA ASP A 61 30.84 -1.26 -22.97
C ASP A 61 32.21 -1.76 -22.52
N SER A 62 32.41 -3.08 -22.49
CA SER A 62 33.65 -3.77 -22.06
C SER A 62 34.33 -3.15 -20.83
N PRO A 63 33.69 -3.19 -19.64
CA PRO A 63 34.26 -2.62 -18.42
C PRO A 63 35.56 -3.33 -18.01
N ALA A 64 36.60 -2.56 -17.71
CA ALA A 64 37.93 -3.10 -17.43
C ALA A 64 38.04 -3.87 -16.09
N ASN A 65 37.31 -3.46 -15.05
CA ASN A 65 37.29 -4.09 -13.74
C ASN A 65 35.86 -4.53 -13.36
N LYS A 66 35.46 -5.74 -13.81
CA LYS A 66 34.12 -6.28 -13.54
C LYS A 66 33.87 -6.55 -12.06
N GLU A 67 34.86 -7.03 -11.31
CA GLU A 67 34.71 -7.40 -9.90
C GLU A 67 34.31 -6.18 -9.05
N GLU A 68 35.08 -5.08 -9.14
CA GLU A 68 34.78 -3.86 -8.40
C GLU A 68 33.45 -3.22 -8.85
N LEU A 69 33.19 -3.23 -10.17
CA LEU A 69 31.95 -2.70 -10.74
C LEU A 69 30.72 -3.48 -10.25
N PHE A 70 30.75 -4.80 -10.30
CA PHE A 70 29.64 -5.66 -9.92
C PHE A 70 29.35 -5.58 -8.42
N LYS A 71 30.38 -5.46 -7.59
CA LYS A 71 30.25 -5.11 -6.18
C LYS A 71 29.57 -3.75 -6.00
N ALA A 72 29.99 -2.72 -6.74
CA ALA A 72 29.38 -1.39 -6.66
C ALA A 72 27.90 -1.37 -7.10
N ILE A 73 27.55 -2.09 -8.18
CA ILE A 73 26.17 -2.18 -8.67
C ILE A 73 25.25 -2.87 -7.65
N TRP A 74 25.71 -3.95 -7.01
CA TRP A 74 24.91 -4.60 -5.98
C TRP A 74 24.68 -3.70 -4.76
N ASN A 75 25.71 -2.95 -4.34
CA ASN A 75 25.59 -1.94 -3.27
C ASN A 75 24.66 -0.77 -3.67
N PHE A 76 24.55 -0.45 -4.96
CA PHE A 76 23.64 0.58 -5.46
C PHE A 76 22.16 0.21 -5.29
N ASN A 77 21.81 -1.08 -5.44
CA ASN A 77 20.49 -1.64 -5.13
C ASN A 77 19.28 -0.95 -5.77
N GLU A 78 19.42 -0.18 -6.84
CA GLU A 78 18.29 0.47 -7.53
C GLU A 78 18.00 -0.16 -8.91
N SER A 79 19.03 -0.65 -9.61
CA SER A 79 18.90 -1.19 -10.97
C SER A 79 18.81 -2.73 -10.99
N PRO A 80 17.66 -3.32 -11.35
CA PRO A 80 17.50 -4.78 -11.44
C PRO A 80 18.28 -5.41 -12.59
N VAL A 81 18.47 -4.70 -13.71
CA VAL A 81 19.06 -5.25 -14.94
C VAL A 81 20.36 -4.54 -15.27
N VAL A 82 21.38 -5.31 -15.58
CA VAL A 82 22.69 -4.81 -16.03
C VAL A 82 23.02 -5.49 -17.35
N ILE A 83 23.28 -4.70 -18.38
CA ILE A 83 23.62 -5.19 -19.72
C ILE A 83 25.06 -4.80 -20.00
N VAL A 84 25.93 -5.80 -20.18
CA VAL A 84 27.34 -5.62 -20.48
C VAL A 84 27.59 -6.07 -21.91
N ASN A 85 27.98 -5.13 -22.76
CA ASN A 85 28.43 -5.44 -24.11
C ASN A 85 29.92 -5.83 -24.08
N GLU A 86 30.23 -7.04 -24.52
CA GLU A 86 31.59 -7.53 -24.74
C GLU A 86 31.91 -7.62 -26.23
N PRO A 87 33.18 -7.83 -26.63
CA PRO A 87 33.56 -7.89 -28.04
C PRO A 87 32.73 -8.93 -28.82
N ASP A 88 32.52 -10.11 -28.23
CA ASP A 88 31.90 -11.25 -28.91
C ASP A 88 30.47 -11.58 -28.45
N THR A 89 30.03 -11.05 -27.29
CA THR A 89 28.73 -11.41 -26.69
C THR A 89 28.11 -10.22 -25.95
N VAL A 90 26.81 -10.30 -25.68
CA VAL A 90 26.11 -9.43 -24.73
C VAL A 90 25.66 -10.24 -23.52
N GLU A 91 26.08 -9.83 -22.33
CA GLU A 91 25.73 -10.50 -21.07
C GLU A 91 24.66 -9.68 -20.32
N ILE A 92 23.69 -10.39 -19.73
CA ILE A 92 22.60 -9.77 -18.97
C ILE A 92 22.64 -10.29 -17.54
N PHE A 93 22.86 -9.39 -16.57
CA PHE A 93 23.00 -9.71 -15.16
C PHE A 93 21.86 -9.15 -14.32
N ASN A 94 21.66 -9.77 -13.16
CA ASN A 94 20.77 -9.35 -12.11
C ASN A 94 21.50 -8.43 -11.14
N GLY A 95 21.22 -7.13 -11.20
CA GLY A 95 21.85 -6.13 -10.33
C GLY A 95 21.51 -6.30 -8.84
N PHE A 96 20.50 -7.12 -8.51
CA PHE A 96 20.15 -7.43 -7.12
C PHE A 96 20.79 -8.72 -6.61
N SER A 97 21.59 -9.46 -7.38
CA SER A 97 22.17 -10.72 -6.93
C SER A 97 23.69 -10.70 -7.07
N TYR A 98 24.40 -10.90 -5.96
CA TYR A 98 25.86 -10.96 -5.94
C TYR A 98 26.35 -12.34 -5.50
N LEU A 99 27.16 -12.98 -6.34
CA LEU A 99 27.77 -14.29 -6.12
C LEU A 99 29.18 -14.08 -5.56
N LYS A 100 29.29 -14.09 -4.21
CA LYS A 100 30.53 -13.75 -3.49
C LYS A 100 31.73 -14.63 -3.90
N ASP A 101 31.53 -15.93 -4.07
CA ASP A 101 32.61 -16.87 -4.38
C ASP A 101 33.16 -16.71 -5.82
N GLU A 102 32.36 -16.11 -6.71
CA GLU A 102 32.70 -15.84 -8.11
C GLU A 102 33.05 -14.37 -8.36
N SER A 103 32.95 -13.51 -7.35
CA SER A 103 33.12 -12.05 -7.45
C SER A 103 32.29 -11.43 -8.60
N THR A 104 31.06 -11.91 -8.81
CA THR A 104 30.23 -11.50 -9.95
C THR A 104 28.76 -11.28 -9.61
N LEU A 105 28.01 -10.61 -10.49
CA LEU A 105 26.55 -10.57 -10.41
C LEU A 105 25.95 -11.88 -10.92
N GLY A 106 24.81 -12.27 -10.35
CA GLY A 106 24.06 -13.42 -10.85
C GLY A 106 23.60 -13.19 -12.29
N LYS A 107 23.80 -14.17 -13.17
CA LYS A 107 23.35 -14.08 -14.57
C LYS A 107 21.82 -14.11 -14.63
N LEU A 108 21.23 -13.19 -15.41
CA LEU A 108 19.79 -13.11 -15.60
C LEU A 108 19.36 -13.80 -16.90
N GLU A 109 20.07 -13.56 -18.00
CA GLU A 109 19.76 -14.11 -19.33
C GLU A 109 20.98 -14.11 -20.28
N GLU A 110 20.81 -14.76 -21.43
CA GLU A 110 21.74 -14.74 -22.57
C GLU A 110 21.33 -13.70 -23.64
N GLU A 111 22.27 -13.30 -24.50
CA GLU A 111 22.05 -12.32 -25.60
C GLU A 111 20.85 -12.64 -26.52
N GLN A 112 20.56 -13.93 -26.74
CA GLN A 112 19.44 -14.36 -27.58
C GLN A 112 18.09 -13.84 -27.06
N ASN A 113 18.01 -13.63 -25.75
CA ASN A 113 16.82 -13.22 -25.01
C ASN A 113 16.80 -11.71 -24.70
N LEU A 114 17.68 -10.92 -25.31
CA LEU A 114 17.79 -9.47 -25.09
C LEU A 114 16.46 -8.72 -25.34
N ASP A 115 15.64 -9.17 -26.30
CA ASP A 115 14.36 -8.54 -26.64
C ASP A 115 13.34 -8.58 -25.48
N ASN A 116 13.53 -9.50 -24.51
CA ASN A 116 12.75 -9.54 -23.28
C ASN A 116 12.95 -8.31 -22.41
N PHE A 117 13.98 -7.49 -22.65
CA PHE A 117 14.25 -6.23 -21.95
C PHE A 117 14.06 -5.01 -22.85
N SER A 118 13.36 -5.17 -23.99
CA SER A 118 13.00 -4.03 -24.83
C SER A 118 12.16 -3.01 -24.05
N TYR A 119 12.18 -1.76 -24.49
CA TYR A 119 11.39 -0.66 -23.92
C TYR A 119 9.97 -1.13 -23.60
N PHE A 120 9.30 -1.76 -24.58
CA PHE A 120 7.93 -2.20 -24.44
C PHE A 120 7.74 -3.27 -23.35
N GLU A 121 8.62 -4.27 -23.28
CA GLU A 121 8.52 -5.37 -22.32
C GLU A 121 8.77 -4.89 -20.88
N LEU A 122 9.73 -3.98 -20.68
CA LEU A 122 10.00 -3.36 -19.38
C LEU A 122 8.83 -2.48 -18.92
N VAL A 123 8.32 -1.68 -19.83
CA VAL A 123 7.33 -0.64 -19.57
C VAL A 123 5.93 -1.22 -19.41
N THR A 124 5.62 -2.35 -20.06
CA THR A 124 4.38 -3.12 -19.78
C THR A 124 4.52 -4.08 -18.61
N GLY A 125 5.73 -4.27 -18.08
CA GLY A 125 6.01 -5.10 -16.91
C GLY A 125 6.18 -6.58 -17.21
N LYS A 126 6.17 -6.97 -18.49
CA LYS A 126 6.30 -8.37 -18.90
C LYS A 126 7.66 -8.98 -18.60
N SER A 127 8.75 -8.21 -18.81
CA SER A 127 10.07 -8.64 -18.38
C SER A 127 10.05 -9.02 -16.90
N LEU A 128 9.35 -8.21 -16.12
CA LEU A 128 9.27 -8.34 -14.66
C LEU A 128 8.43 -9.55 -14.26
N GLU A 129 7.34 -9.85 -14.97
CA GLU A 129 6.57 -11.08 -14.79
C GLU A 129 7.42 -12.33 -15.06
N LYS A 130 8.17 -12.30 -16.17
CA LYS A 130 9.01 -13.42 -16.57
C LYS A 130 10.11 -13.70 -15.53
N TYR A 131 10.77 -12.66 -15.03
CA TYR A 131 11.92 -12.76 -14.12
C TYR A 131 11.58 -12.51 -12.63
N HIS A 132 10.31 -12.64 -12.24
CA HIS A 132 9.86 -12.33 -10.88
C HIS A 132 10.53 -13.18 -9.78
N ARG A 133 11.10 -14.35 -10.13
CA ARG A 133 11.76 -15.24 -9.16
C ARG A 133 13.20 -14.81 -8.89
N GLU A 134 13.86 -14.34 -9.93
CA GLU A 134 15.24 -13.90 -9.97
C GLU A 134 15.36 -12.49 -9.36
N LEU A 135 14.38 -11.62 -9.61
CA LEU A 135 14.34 -10.24 -9.10
C LEU A 135 13.69 -10.13 -7.70
N LYS A 136 13.71 -11.23 -6.94
CA LYS A 136 13.13 -11.28 -5.58
C LYS A 136 13.90 -10.39 -4.60
N TYR A 137 13.15 -9.84 -3.64
CA TYR A 137 13.69 -8.98 -2.58
C TYR A 137 14.82 -9.65 -1.78
N GLN A 138 14.77 -10.97 -1.58
CA GLN A 138 15.76 -11.71 -0.80
C GLN A 138 17.18 -11.64 -1.36
N ASN A 139 17.36 -11.22 -2.61
CA ASN A 139 18.69 -11.09 -3.21
C ASN A 139 19.33 -9.72 -2.89
N ARG A 140 18.51 -8.70 -2.58
CA ARG A 140 18.94 -7.30 -2.46
C ARG A 140 19.87 -7.06 -1.27
N VAL A 141 20.76 -6.06 -1.41
CA VAL A 141 21.76 -5.71 -0.39
C VAL A 141 21.13 -5.37 0.97
N ASP A 142 20.00 -4.68 0.98
CA ASP A 142 19.30 -4.25 2.19
C ASP A 142 18.71 -5.43 2.96
N TYR A 143 18.24 -6.48 2.26
CA TYR A 143 17.82 -7.73 2.90
C TYR A 143 18.98 -8.40 3.65
N HIS A 144 20.11 -8.58 2.98
CA HIS A 144 21.29 -9.21 3.59
C HIS A 144 21.87 -8.37 4.72
N LEU A 145 21.88 -7.04 4.59
CA LEU A 145 22.37 -6.12 5.63
C LEU A 145 21.52 -6.25 6.90
N LEU A 146 20.19 -6.22 6.75
CA LEU A 146 19.25 -6.41 7.84
C LEU A 146 19.44 -7.75 8.55
N ASP A 147 19.57 -8.84 7.79
CA ASP A 147 19.74 -10.19 8.35
C ASP A 147 21.06 -10.34 9.12
N ASN A 148 22.16 -9.81 8.57
CA ASN A 148 23.47 -9.81 9.22
C ASN A 148 23.44 -9.04 10.55
N ILE A 149 22.83 -7.85 10.56
CA ILE A 149 22.74 -7.03 11.77
C ILE A 149 21.82 -7.68 12.81
N ARG A 150 20.72 -8.30 12.37
CA ARG A 150 19.82 -9.06 13.25
C ARG A 150 20.57 -10.20 13.95
N ALA A 151 21.34 -10.97 13.19
CA ALA A 151 22.11 -12.09 13.73
C ALA A 151 23.12 -11.63 14.81
N VAL A 152 23.81 -10.51 14.57
CA VAL A 152 24.74 -9.91 15.55
C VAL A 152 24.01 -9.45 16.79
N ARG A 153 22.91 -8.71 16.62
CA ARG A 153 22.13 -8.19 17.74
C ARG A 153 21.63 -9.32 18.65
N GLU A 154 21.08 -10.39 18.08
CA GLU A 154 20.64 -11.56 18.83
C GLU A 154 21.80 -12.21 19.61
N ILE A 155 23.00 -12.32 19.00
CA ILE A 155 24.19 -12.84 19.69
C ILE A 155 24.63 -11.94 20.84
N LEU A 156 24.67 -10.61 20.63
CA LEU A 156 25.04 -9.65 21.68
C LEU A 156 24.07 -9.74 22.87
N LYS A 157 22.77 -9.90 22.58
CA LYS A 157 21.73 -10.05 23.60
C LYS A 157 21.83 -11.39 24.34
N GLU A 158 21.71 -12.49 23.60
CA GLU A 158 21.52 -13.82 24.19
C GLU A 158 22.82 -14.41 24.75
N LYS A 159 23.96 -14.17 24.08
CA LYS A 159 25.25 -14.77 24.47
C LYS A 159 26.13 -13.85 25.31
N HIS A 160 25.92 -12.54 25.22
CA HIS A 160 26.73 -11.55 25.92
C HIS A 160 25.94 -10.66 26.89
N ASN A 161 24.63 -10.88 27.03
CA ASN A 161 23.74 -10.18 27.97
C ASN A 161 23.81 -8.64 27.84
N ILE A 162 23.92 -8.16 26.60
CA ILE A 162 23.90 -6.73 26.28
C ILE A 162 22.45 -6.27 26.11
N GLU A 163 22.08 -5.18 26.78
CA GLU A 163 20.76 -4.56 26.65
C GLU A 163 20.50 -4.07 25.22
N ASP A 164 19.24 -4.10 24.79
CA ASP A 164 18.82 -3.79 23.41
C ASP A 164 19.34 -2.44 22.92
N TYR A 165 19.23 -1.42 23.77
CA TYR A 165 19.77 -0.10 23.49
C TYR A 165 21.28 -0.14 23.22
N LEU A 166 22.05 -0.76 24.11
CA LEU A 166 23.51 -0.76 24.01
C LEU A 166 23.98 -1.57 22.79
N ALA A 167 23.30 -2.66 22.46
CA ALA A 167 23.57 -3.42 21.24
C ALA A 167 23.34 -2.55 19.98
N ASN A 168 22.21 -1.87 19.92
CA ASN A 168 21.86 -0.96 18.82
C ASN A 168 22.87 0.19 18.67
N ALA A 169 23.28 0.79 19.78
CA ALA A 169 24.27 1.87 19.80
C ALA A 169 25.65 1.40 19.33
N LEU A 170 26.12 0.23 19.78
CA LEU A 170 27.40 -0.34 19.35
C LEU A 170 27.42 -0.64 17.85
N ILE A 171 26.38 -1.26 17.33
CA ILE A 171 26.21 -1.52 15.89
C ILE A 171 26.26 -0.20 15.11
N GLY A 172 25.63 0.85 15.63
CA GLY A 172 25.56 2.16 14.95
C GLY A 172 26.88 2.87 14.89
N LYS A 173 27.64 2.82 15.99
CA LYS A 173 29.01 3.31 16.04
C LYS A 173 29.88 2.56 15.02
N CYS A 174 29.75 1.23 14.91
CA CYS A 174 30.48 0.45 13.90
C CYS A 174 30.10 0.85 12.47
N ILE A 175 28.81 1.01 12.17
CA ILE A 175 28.34 1.45 10.85
C ILE A 175 28.83 2.86 10.54
N PHE A 176 28.80 3.79 11.50
CA PHE A 176 29.32 5.15 11.32
C PHE A 176 30.82 5.15 10.97
N VAL A 177 31.61 4.35 11.70
CA VAL A 177 33.05 4.25 11.43
C VAL A 177 33.29 3.64 10.05
N ARG A 178 32.53 2.61 9.66
CA ARG A 178 32.58 2.06 8.30
C ARG A 178 32.20 3.09 7.24
N TYR A 179 31.19 3.91 7.50
CA TYR A 179 30.82 5.02 6.62
C TYR A 179 31.98 6.02 6.43
N LEU A 180 32.66 6.44 7.51
CA LEU A 180 33.83 7.31 7.41
C LEU A 180 34.97 6.68 6.61
N ILE A 181 35.26 5.40 6.87
CA ILE A 181 36.31 4.63 6.19
C ILE A 181 36.01 4.51 4.69
N ASP A 182 34.78 4.11 4.33
CA ASP A 182 34.39 3.87 2.94
C ASP A 182 34.34 5.17 2.13
N ARG A 183 34.07 6.30 2.79
CA ARG A 183 34.17 7.64 2.21
C ARG A 183 35.58 8.23 2.25
N LYS A 184 36.60 7.47 2.69
CA LYS A 184 38.00 7.91 2.76
C LYS A 184 38.22 9.16 3.62
N VAL A 185 37.44 9.31 4.69
CA VAL A 185 37.62 10.39 5.67
C VAL A 185 38.84 10.07 6.53
N ARG A 186 39.79 11.00 6.62
CA ARG A 186 40.94 10.84 7.51
C ARG A 186 40.55 11.05 8.97
N ILE A 187 40.98 10.16 9.85
CA ILE A 187 40.64 10.17 11.27
C ILE A 187 41.89 10.50 12.08
N ARG A 188 41.80 11.48 12.99
CA ARG A 188 42.91 11.91 13.86
C ARG A 188 42.85 11.22 15.23
N PHE A 189 43.14 9.93 15.25
CA PHE A 189 43.23 9.16 16.50
C PHE A 189 44.70 8.93 16.89
N ASP A 190 45.00 8.86 18.19
CA ASP A 190 46.37 8.73 18.73
C ASP A 190 47.35 9.80 18.20
N GLY A 191 46.85 11.02 17.95
CA GLY A 191 47.66 12.15 17.47
C GLY A 191 48.05 12.07 15.98
N LYS A 192 47.64 11.03 15.25
CA LYS A 192 47.96 10.84 13.83
C LYS A 192 46.70 10.97 12.97
N LEU A 193 46.72 11.90 12.02
CA LEU A 193 45.70 12.00 10.97
C LEU A 193 46.05 11.02 9.85
N GLN A 194 45.22 10.01 9.62
CA GLN A 194 45.44 9.02 8.56
C GLN A 194 44.12 8.52 7.98
N GLU A 195 44.16 8.00 6.76
CA GLU A 195 43.07 7.18 6.21
C GLU A 195 43.12 5.81 6.89
N TRP A 196 41.95 5.32 7.30
CA TRP A 196 41.81 4.00 7.92
C TRP A 196 41.21 3.05 6.89
N GLU A 197 41.60 1.79 6.96
CA GLU A 197 40.95 0.67 6.27
C GLU A 197 40.07 -0.13 7.24
N ASN A 198 39.23 -1.02 6.69
CA ASN A 198 38.42 -1.91 7.52
C ASN A 198 39.30 -2.78 8.44
N ALA A 199 40.47 -3.19 7.96
CA ALA A 199 41.43 -3.97 8.74
C ALA A 199 41.90 -3.24 10.00
N ASP A 200 42.20 -1.93 9.91
CA ASP A 200 42.60 -1.11 11.05
C ASP A 200 41.51 -1.04 12.11
N PHE A 201 40.24 -0.91 11.69
CA PHE A 201 39.13 -0.89 12.62
C PHE A 201 38.85 -2.26 13.25
N CYS A 202 38.98 -3.34 12.49
CA CYS A 202 38.90 -4.70 13.03
C CYS A 202 40.02 -4.99 14.05
N GLU A 203 41.23 -4.49 13.82
CA GLU A 203 42.33 -4.57 14.79
C GLU A 203 42.00 -3.78 16.06
N LEU A 204 41.49 -2.55 15.92
CA LEU A 204 41.05 -1.73 17.05
C LEU A 204 39.99 -2.45 17.90
N LEU A 205 39.01 -3.11 17.27
CA LEU A 205 37.97 -3.88 17.97
C LEU A 205 38.53 -5.03 18.81
N GLY A 206 39.76 -5.48 18.56
CA GLY A 206 40.48 -6.44 19.39
C GLY A 206 40.92 -5.90 20.76
N ASP A 207 40.84 -4.59 21.01
CA ASP A 207 41.19 -3.96 22.28
C ASP A 207 40.08 -3.03 22.77
N LYS A 208 39.26 -3.53 23.71
CA LYS A 208 38.19 -2.79 24.37
C LYS A 208 38.61 -1.40 24.88
N LYS A 209 39.80 -1.24 25.47
CA LYS A 209 40.19 0.06 26.01
C LYS A 209 40.33 1.08 24.90
N ARG A 210 41.04 0.70 23.83
CA ARG A 210 41.23 1.56 22.66
C ARG A 210 39.92 1.84 21.92
N VAL A 211 39.00 0.88 21.85
CA VAL A 211 37.65 1.11 21.27
C VAL A 211 36.89 2.20 22.04
N ILE A 212 36.93 2.16 23.38
CA ILE A 212 36.25 3.15 24.20
C ILE A 212 36.87 4.54 24.00
N GLU A 213 38.21 4.62 24.00
CA GLU A 213 38.93 5.88 23.72
C GLU A 213 38.61 6.43 22.32
N PHE A 214 38.52 5.55 21.32
CA PHE A 214 38.18 5.92 19.95
C PHE A 214 36.75 6.44 19.80
N PHE A 215 35.77 5.76 20.41
CA PHE A 215 34.38 6.23 20.38
C PHE A 215 34.20 7.56 21.12
N LYS A 216 34.94 7.77 22.20
CA LYS A 216 34.99 9.06 22.89
C LYS A 216 35.59 10.16 22.01
N TYR A 217 36.71 9.87 21.34
CA TYR A 217 37.30 10.79 20.35
C TYR A 217 36.28 11.21 19.28
N LEU A 218 35.55 10.26 18.70
CA LEU A 218 34.55 10.57 17.67
C LEU A 218 33.42 11.44 18.21
N GLN A 219 32.96 11.16 19.44
CA GLN A 219 31.93 11.97 20.10
C GLN A 219 32.39 13.41 20.31
N ASP A 220 33.58 13.61 20.87
CA ASP A 220 34.16 14.93 21.15
C ASP A 220 34.44 15.69 19.85
N HIS A 221 34.98 15.01 18.84
CA HIS A 221 35.35 15.61 17.56
C HIS A 221 34.14 16.13 16.78
N PHE A 222 33.10 15.30 16.63
CA PHE A 222 31.91 15.66 15.86
C PHE A 222 30.88 16.47 16.67
N ASN A 223 31.04 16.59 18.01
CA ASN A 223 30.10 17.24 18.92
C ASN A 223 28.66 16.67 18.76
N GLY A 224 28.55 15.38 18.44
CA GLY A 224 27.31 14.75 18.06
C GLY A 224 26.47 14.36 19.26
N GLU A 225 25.33 15.03 19.47
CA GLU A 225 24.33 14.61 20.47
C GLU A 225 23.82 13.18 20.25
N ALA A 226 23.86 12.71 18.99
CA ALA A 226 23.48 11.37 18.57
C ALA A 226 24.60 10.32 18.66
N PHE A 227 25.78 10.67 19.17
CA PHE A 227 26.79 9.67 19.51
C PHE A 227 26.47 9.02 20.85
N LEU A 228 25.31 8.37 20.93
CA LEU A 228 24.70 8.07 22.21
C LEU A 228 25.27 6.80 22.83
N ILE A 229 25.95 6.98 23.96
CA ILE A 229 25.65 6.40 25.27
C ILE A 229 26.69 6.97 26.25
N ASN A 230 26.26 7.20 27.49
CA ASN A 230 27.13 7.34 28.67
C ASN A 230 28.32 6.36 28.60
N ASP A 231 29.54 6.87 28.42
CA ASP A 231 30.81 6.10 28.43
C ASP A 231 30.86 5.05 29.56
N SER A 232 30.19 5.32 30.69
CA SER A 232 30.08 4.42 31.84
C SER A 232 29.54 3.02 31.52
N GLN A 233 28.63 2.86 30.55
CA GLN A 233 28.08 1.54 30.19
C GLN A 233 28.98 0.77 29.21
N LEU A 234 29.78 1.46 28.38
CA LEU A 234 30.75 0.81 27.50
C LEU A 234 31.83 0.07 28.29
N HIS A 235 32.19 0.58 29.47
CA HIS A 235 33.08 -0.10 30.39
C HIS A 235 32.54 -1.46 30.89
N ASN A 236 31.23 -1.71 30.81
CA ASN A 236 30.64 -2.99 31.21
C ASN A 236 30.56 -4.00 30.05
N VAL A 237 30.82 -3.58 28.81
CA VAL A 237 30.82 -4.46 27.63
C VAL A 237 32.05 -5.37 27.67
N SER A 238 31.88 -6.68 27.48
CA SER A 238 33.01 -7.62 27.46
C SER A 238 33.78 -7.57 26.13
N GLN A 239 35.08 -7.93 26.13
CA GLN A 239 35.88 -8.03 24.89
C GLN A 239 35.20 -8.98 23.87
N LYS A 240 34.63 -10.08 24.34
CA LYS A 240 33.93 -11.06 23.49
C LYS A 240 32.79 -10.45 22.67
N ALA A 241 32.14 -9.39 23.18
CA ALA A 241 31.10 -8.69 22.43
C ALA A 241 31.69 -7.83 21.29
N PHE A 242 32.85 -7.20 21.51
CA PHE A 242 33.58 -6.53 20.43
C PHE A 242 34.10 -7.52 19.39
N ASP A 243 34.48 -8.74 19.80
CA ASP A 243 34.86 -9.81 18.87
C ASP A 243 33.68 -10.26 17.98
N VAL A 244 32.42 -10.13 18.44
CA VAL A 244 31.24 -10.35 17.59
C VAL A 244 31.14 -9.27 16.52
N LEU A 245 31.31 -8.00 16.91
CA LEU A 245 31.29 -6.87 15.97
C LEU A 245 32.44 -6.96 14.98
N ARG A 246 33.62 -7.37 15.42
CA ARG A 246 34.78 -7.63 14.56
C ARG A 246 34.47 -8.70 13.51
N ARG A 247 33.92 -9.84 13.94
CA ARG A 247 33.54 -10.94 13.03
C ARG A 247 32.52 -10.53 11.98
N LEU A 248 31.58 -9.64 12.33
CA LEU A 248 30.67 -9.02 11.37
C LEU A 248 31.46 -8.27 10.31
N LEU A 249 32.32 -7.33 10.70
CA LEU A 249 33.07 -6.49 9.78
C LEU A 249 34.08 -7.25 8.92
N GLU A 250 34.62 -8.37 9.42
CA GLU A 250 35.54 -9.24 8.68
C GLU A 250 34.83 -10.12 7.62
N GLY A 251 33.51 -10.11 7.51
CA GLY A 251 32.81 -10.96 6.54
C GLY A 251 32.78 -12.44 6.95
N THR A 252 33.06 -12.75 8.21
CA THR A 252 33.16 -14.13 8.72
C THR A 252 31.78 -14.72 9.01
N GLU A 253 31.76 -16.01 9.34
CA GLU A 253 30.54 -16.75 9.66
C GLU A 253 30.01 -16.35 11.06
N ILE A 254 28.76 -15.88 11.11
CA ILE A 254 28.08 -15.49 12.36
C ILE A 254 27.13 -16.58 12.84
N ARG A 255 26.45 -17.27 11.92
CA ARG A 255 25.57 -18.42 12.15
C ARG A 255 26.06 -19.61 11.31
N SER A 256 25.91 -20.82 11.83
CA SER A 256 26.41 -22.06 11.23
C SER A 256 26.13 -22.15 9.73
N GLY A 257 27.18 -22.16 8.91
CA GLY A 257 27.20 -22.43 7.47
C GLY A 257 27.19 -21.22 6.51
N GLN A 258 27.06 -19.96 6.98
CA GLN A 258 26.97 -18.81 6.07
C GLN A 258 27.91 -17.65 6.46
N ARG A 259 28.87 -17.34 5.57
CA ARG A 259 29.72 -16.15 5.66
C ARG A 259 28.87 -14.88 5.51
N THR A 260 29.19 -13.85 6.27
CA THR A 260 28.54 -12.55 6.10
C THR A 260 29.03 -11.86 4.84
N LEU A 261 28.20 -10.98 4.29
CA LEU A 261 28.51 -10.14 3.13
C LEU A 261 29.01 -8.74 3.57
N PHE A 262 29.37 -8.57 4.83
CA PHE A 262 29.63 -7.22 5.37
C PHE A 262 30.94 -6.60 4.85
N ASP A 263 31.91 -7.44 4.53
CA ASP A 263 33.18 -7.08 3.87
C ASP A 263 32.97 -6.54 2.44
N ILE A 264 31.85 -6.90 1.81
CA ILE A 264 31.48 -6.41 0.48
C ILE A 264 30.53 -5.21 0.51
N TYR A 265 30.13 -4.73 1.69
CA TYR A 265 29.37 -3.48 1.79
C TYR A 265 30.25 -2.25 1.59
N ASP A 266 29.75 -1.31 0.81
CA ASP A 266 30.33 0.01 0.60
C ASP A 266 29.33 1.08 1.05
N PHE A 267 29.53 1.66 2.24
CA PHE A 267 28.68 2.69 2.81
C PHE A 267 28.83 4.06 2.14
N SER A 268 29.77 4.23 1.20
CA SER A 268 29.79 5.39 0.29
C SER A 268 28.75 5.26 -0.84
N ILE A 269 28.29 4.03 -1.12
CA ILE A 269 27.25 3.73 -2.12
C ILE A 269 25.91 3.51 -1.43
N ILE A 270 25.88 2.67 -0.39
CA ILE A 270 24.67 2.25 0.31
C ILE A 270 23.90 3.47 0.87
N PRO A 271 22.59 3.56 0.59
CA PRO A 271 21.64 4.45 1.26
C PRO A 271 21.77 4.52 2.79
N VAL A 272 22.06 5.72 3.33
CA VAL A 272 21.98 6.01 4.78
C VAL A 272 20.60 5.66 5.31
N GLU A 273 19.58 5.82 4.48
CA GLU A 273 18.19 5.46 4.74
C GLU A 273 18.05 3.98 5.10
N PHE A 274 18.91 3.10 4.57
CA PHE A 274 18.91 1.68 4.93
C PHE A 274 19.35 1.47 6.37
N ILE A 275 20.23 2.33 6.90
CA ILE A 275 20.64 2.29 8.31
C ILE A 275 19.46 2.68 9.21
N SER A 276 18.73 3.75 8.87
CA SER A 276 17.49 4.14 9.57
C SER A 276 16.46 3.00 9.55
N ASN A 277 16.27 2.36 8.40
CA ASN A 277 15.36 1.22 8.22
C ASN A 277 15.76 0.02 9.08
N VAL A 278 17.06 -0.26 9.20
CA VAL A 278 17.62 -1.30 10.07
C VAL A 278 17.24 -1.05 11.52
N TYR A 279 17.44 0.17 12.01
CA TYR A 279 17.06 0.53 13.38
C TYR A 279 15.56 0.45 13.63
N GLU A 280 14.76 1.00 12.71
CA GLU A 280 13.31 1.00 12.81
C GLU A 280 12.74 -0.42 12.81
N PHE A 281 13.32 -1.33 12.02
CA PHE A 281 12.98 -2.74 12.04
C PHE A 281 13.21 -3.34 13.43
N PHE A 282 14.36 -3.10 14.06
CA PHE A 282 14.69 -3.66 15.38
C PHE A 282 13.89 -3.07 16.54
N ILE A 283 13.69 -1.75 16.53
CA ILE A 283 12.83 -1.04 17.49
C ILE A 283 11.39 -1.52 17.29
N GLY A 284 11.00 -1.75 16.03
CA GLY A 284 9.73 -2.35 15.62
C GLY A 284 9.52 -3.74 16.23
N GLU A 285 10.42 -4.71 16.05
CA GLU A 285 10.22 -6.09 16.53
C GLU A 285 9.88 -6.16 18.04
N GLU A 286 10.50 -5.30 18.86
CA GLU A 286 10.31 -5.27 20.32
C GLU A 286 9.04 -4.52 20.73
N ASN A 287 8.67 -3.48 19.97
CA ASN A 287 7.58 -2.57 20.29
C ASN A 287 6.33 -2.80 19.44
N GLN A 288 6.29 -3.71 18.48
CA GLN A 288 5.16 -3.85 17.55
C GLN A 288 3.91 -4.40 18.25
N ALA A 289 4.05 -5.45 19.07
CA ALA A 289 2.95 -6.01 19.85
C ALA A 289 2.50 -5.11 21.02
N LYS A 290 3.38 -4.23 21.55
CA LYS A 290 3.13 -3.40 22.73
C LYS A 290 2.82 -1.92 22.43
N LYS A 291 3.42 -1.34 21.39
CA LYS A 291 3.34 0.08 21.01
C LYS A 291 2.74 0.34 19.62
N GLY A 292 2.56 -0.66 18.76
CA GLY A 292 1.93 -0.50 17.43
C GLY A 292 2.76 0.28 16.40
N ALA A 293 4.10 0.23 16.52
CA ALA A 293 5.03 0.86 15.59
C ALA A 293 5.19 -0.01 14.33
N TYR A 294 4.96 0.58 13.15
CA TYR A 294 5.14 -0.08 11.84
C TYR A 294 6.25 0.62 11.07
N TYR A 295 7.15 -0.17 10.50
CA TYR A 295 8.15 0.30 9.53
C TYR A 295 7.48 1.09 8.42
N THR A 296 7.96 2.31 8.15
CA THR A 296 7.44 3.14 7.05
C THR A 296 8.24 2.89 5.77
N PRO A 297 7.67 2.24 4.74
CA PRO A 297 8.38 2.04 3.48
C PRO A 297 8.74 3.36 2.80
N LYS A 298 9.98 3.48 2.29
CA LYS A 298 10.49 4.69 1.60
C LYS A 298 9.55 5.23 0.52
N PHE A 299 8.90 4.34 -0.26
CA PHE A 299 7.99 4.78 -1.33
C PHE A 299 6.79 5.60 -0.82
N LEU A 300 6.33 5.38 0.43
CA LEU A 300 5.28 6.19 1.05
C LEU A 300 5.81 7.55 1.49
N VAL A 301 7.03 7.58 2.02
CA VAL A 301 7.73 8.81 2.40
C VAL A 301 7.93 9.68 1.17
N ASP A 302 8.47 9.11 0.09
CA ASP A 302 8.66 9.81 -1.19
C ASP A 302 7.33 10.34 -1.74
N TYR A 303 6.28 9.52 -1.75
CA TYR A 303 4.97 9.96 -2.22
C TYR A 303 4.41 11.14 -1.41
N ILE A 304 4.49 11.09 -0.08
CA ILE A 304 4.03 12.19 0.78
C ILE A 304 4.85 13.45 0.53
N LEU A 305 6.17 13.34 0.46
CA LEU A 305 7.07 14.49 0.30
C LEU A 305 6.98 15.11 -1.09
N THR A 306 6.75 14.32 -2.15
CA THR A 306 6.45 14.85 -3.48
C THR A 306 5.18 15.69 -3.47
N ASP A 307 4.12 15.24 -2.80
CA ASP A 307 2.85 15.96 -2.73
C ASP A 307 2.85 17.15 -1.75
N THR A 308 3.87 17.24 -0.89
CA THR A 308 3.99 18.27 0.16
C THR A 308 5.19 19.16 -0.11
N VAL A 309 6.39 18.76 0.33
CA VAL A 309 7.61 19.56 0.30
C VAL A 309 8.06 19.91 -1.12
N GLU A 310 8.08 18.95 -2.05
CA GLU A 310 8.48 19.23 -3.45
C GLU A 310 7.46 20.15 -4.13
N ASN A 311 6.16 19.83 -4.05
CA ASN A 311 5.11 20.67 -4.61
C ASN A 311 5.11 22.10 -3.99
N TYR A 312 5.44 22.25 -2.70
CA TYR A 312 5.62 23.56 -2.10
C TYR A 312 6.76 24.34 -2.75
N PHE A 313 7.89 23.70 -3.05
CA PHE A 313 9.00 24.35 -3.75
C PHE A 313 8.69 24.61 -5.23
N ASP A 314 7.87 23.79 -5.88
CA ASP A 314 7.40 24.08 -7.25
C ASP A 314 6.51 25.33 -7.28
N GLU A 315 5.58 25.46 -6.31
CA GLU A 315 4.72 26.63 -6.13
C GLU A 315 5.50 27.87 -5.65
N ASN A 316 6.58 27.68 -4.89
CA ASN A 316 7.39 28.72 -4.26
C ASN A 316 8.86 28.61 -4.69
N SER A 317 9.10 28.57 -6.01
CA SER A 317 10.41 28.24 -6.58
C SER A 317 11.59 29.09 -6.14
N GLY A 318 11.37 30.29 -5.58
CA GLY A 318 12.39 31.17 -5.00
C GLY A 318 12.66 30.96 -3.50
N GLN A 319 11.97 30.04 -2.83
CA GLN A 319 12.14 29.71 -1.42
C GLN A 319 12.87 28.38 -1.25
N TYR A 320 13.64 28.25 -0.17
CA TYR A 320 14.26 26.98 0.25
C TYR A 320 13.87 26.55 1.66
N ASN A 321 13.33 27.45 2.49
CA ASN A 321 12.88 27.09 3.83
C ASN A 321 11.49 26.46 3.77
N CYS A 322 11.33 25.37 4.52
CA CYS A 322 10.10 24.58 4.63
C CYS A 322 10.13 23.88 5.99
N LYS A 323 9.37 24.39 6.97
CA LYS A 323 9.38 23.86 8.34
C LYS A 323 8.47 22.65 8.45
N VAL A 324 9.06 21.52 8.82
CA VAL A 324 8.42 20.20 8.88
C VAL A 324 8.47 19.65 10.30
N LEU A 325 7.30 19.27 10.82
CA LEU A 325 7.15 18.55 12.08
C LEU A 325 6.74 17.10 11.83
N ASP A 326 7.43 16.15 12.45
CA ASP A 326 6.95 14.78 12.64
C ASP A 326 6.62 14.51 14.12
N PRO A 327 5.32 14.36 14.48
CA PRO A 327 4.89 14.21 15.87
C PRO A 327 5.08 12.80 16.44
N ALA A 328 5.52 11.84 15.63
CA ALA A 328 5.84 10.48 16.04
C ALA A 328 7.01 9.97 15.18
N CYS A 329 8.14 10.67 15.28
CA CYS A 329 9.15 10.64 14.23
C CYS A 329 9.89 9.32 14.08
N GLY A 330 9.83 8.42 15.06
CA GLY A 330 10.48 7.11 14.95
C GLY A 330 11.97 7.27 14.62
N SER A 331 12.42 6.55 13.59
CA SER A 331 13.79 6.60 13.06
C SER A 331 14.13 7.90 12.29
N GLY A 332 13.18 8.82 12.14
CA GLY A 332 13.37 10.11 11.47
C GLY A 332 13.29 10.08 9.95
N ILE A 333 12.86 8.98 9.31
CA ILE A 333 12.89 8.84 7.84
C ILE A 333 12.19 9.98 7.09
N PHE A 334 11.03 10.47 7.56
CA PHE A 334 10.35 11.62 6.95
C PHE A 334 11.19 12.90 7.04
N LEU A 335 11.78 13.14 8.20
CA LEU A 335 12.57 14.33 8.50
C LEU A 335 13.90 14.34 7.72
N VAL A 336 14.55 13.18 7.59
CA VAL A 336 15.75 13.01 6.77
C VAL A 336 15.44 13.31 5.30
N GLU A 337 14.40 12.70 4.76
CA GLU A 337 14.04 12.84 3.34
C GLU A 337 13.48 14.23 3.02
N ALA A 338 12.83 14.91 3.97
CA ALA A 338 12.45 16.31 3.86
C ALA A 338 13.68 17.22 3.85
N LEU A 339 14.65 16.99 4.76
CA LEU A 339 15.90 17.76 4.82
C LEU A 339 16.68 17.67 3.51
N ARG A 340 16.76 16.49 2.89
CA ARG A 340 17.40 16.33 1.58
C ARG A 340 16.77 17.23 0.53
N ARG A 341 15.44 17.26 0.42
CA ARG A 341 14.71 18.13 -0.54
C ARG A 341 14.96 19.62 -0.30
N ILE A 342 15.00 20.02 0.98
CA ILE A 342 15.33 21.39 1.40
C ILE A 342 16.76 21.76 0.97
N ILE A 343 17.73 20.86 1.19
CA ILE A 343 19.13 21.07 0.80
C ILE A 343 19.27 21.16 -0.73
N GLU A 344 18.57 20.30 -1.49
CA GLU A 344 18.60 20.34 -2.96
C GLU A 344 18.00 21.63 -3.50
N GLN A 345 16.88 22.06 -2.93
CA GLN A 345 16.25 23.32 -3.33
C GLN A 345 17.19 24.51 -3.03
N TYR A 346 17.87 24.50 -1.88
CA TYR A 346 18.90 25.50 -1.59
C TYR A 346 20.02 25.49 -2.63
N ARG A 347 20.54 24.32 -3.00
CA ARG A 347 21.60 24.19 -4.03
C ARG A 347 21.13 24.71 -5.39
N ARG A 348 19.89 24.38 -5.79
CA ARG A 348 19.29 24.86 -7.05
C ARG A 348 19.23 26.39 -7.12
N LEU A 349 18.96 27.05 -5.99
CA LEU A 349 18.85 28.51 -5.92
C LEU A 349 20.19 29.22 -5.86
N ASN A 350 21.18 28.64 -5.20
CA ASN A 350 22.43 29.33 -4.87
C ASN A 350 23.63 28.87 -5.73
N ASN A 351 23.49 27.81 -6.54
CA ASN A 351 24.49 27.30 -7.50
C ASN A 351 25.92 27.18 -6.94
N GLU A 352 26.06 26.89 -5.65
CA GLU A 352 27.33 26.87 -4.93
C GLU A 352 27.49 25.61 -4.07
N LYS A 353 28.75 25.27 -3.78
CA LYS A 353 29.11 24.24 -2.80
C LYS A 353 28.54 24.66 -1.44
N ILE A 354 27.64 23.83 -0.90
CA ILE A 354 26.97 24.15 0.35
C ILE A 354 27.96 24.13 1.53
N SER A 355 28.01 25.22 2.28
CA SER A 355 28.92 25.34 3.43
C SER A 355 28.40 24.55 4.62
N LYS A 356 29.33 24.13 5.50
CA LYS A 356 29.01 23.42 6.76
C LYS A 356 28.01 24.20 7.62
N GLN A 357 28.14 25.52 7.69
CA GLN A 357 27.26 26.36 8.50
C GLN A 357 25.85 26.43 7.92
N VAL A 358 25.72 26.53 6.59
CA VAL A 358 24.42 26.51 5.92
C VAL A 358 23.71 25.18 6.15
N LEU A 359 24.41 24.04 6.00
CA LEU A 359 23.84 22.72 6.25
C LEU A 359 23.26 22.58 7.66
N LYS A 360 24.01 23.01 8.68
CA LYS A 360 23.55 22.98 10.08
C LYS A 360 22.30 23.84 10.26
N LYS A 361 22.33 25.06 9.72
CA LYS A 361 21.21 26.00 9.81
C LYS A 361 19.96 25.47 9.10
N LEU A 362 20.10 24.84 7.93
CA LEU A 362 18.96 24.22 7.24
C LEU A 362 18.30 23.13 8.08
N ALA A 363 19.07 22.30 8.79
CA ALA A 363 18.52 21.32 9.71
C ALA A 363 17.84 21.98 10.93
N GLU A 364 18.50 22.95 11.57
CA GLU A 364 18.01 23.66 12.76
C GLU A 364 16.76 24.51 12.50
N ASP A 365 16.64 25.11 11.31
CA ASP A 365 15.53 26.02 11.00
C ASP A 365 14.28 25.27 10.50
N ASN A 366 14.43 24.04 9.99
CA ASN A 366 13.37 23.39 9.22
C ASN A 366 12.89 22.04 9.76
N ILE A 367 13.68 21.32 10.57
CA ILE A 367 13.37 19.93 10.92
C ILE A 367 13.05 19.80 12.42
N PHE A 368 11.86 19.27 12.73
CA PHE A 368 11.35 19.15 14.08
C PHE A 368 10.70 17.77 14.32
N GLY A 369 10.97 17.16 15.48
CA GLY A 369 10.53 15.79 15.76
C GLY A 369 10.15 15.54 17.22
N ILE A 370 9.12 14.72 17.44
CA ILE A 370 8.73 14.21 18.76
C ILE A 370 8.63 12.69 18.69
N ASP A 371 9.17 12.01 19.70
CA ASP A 371 8.92 10.60 19.95
C ASP A 371 9.04 10.32 21.44
N ASN A 372 8.28 9.34 21.94
CA ASN A 372 8.35 8.98 23.36
C ASN A 372 9.47 7.99 23.68
N ASP A 373 10.14 7.46 22.65
CA ASP A 373 11.27 6.58 22.76
C ASP A 373 12.57 7.35 22.51
N ILE A 374 13.42 7.44 23.54
CA ILE A 374 14.76 8.04 23.42
C ILE A 374 15.55 7.36 22.29
N GLN A 375 15.37 6.05 22.06
CA GLN A 375 16.08 5.32 21.01
C GLN A 375 15.68 5.76 19.60
N ALA A 376 14.40 6.07 19.42
CA ALA A 376 13.89 6.56 18.15
C ALA A 376 14.50 7.94 17.84
N ILE A 377 14.39 8.89 18.79
CA ILE A 377 14.97 10.23 18.66
C ILE A 377 16.46 10.19 18.34
N ASN A 378 17.17 9.33 19.06
CA ASN A 378 18.59 9.07 18.89
C ASN A 378 18.96 8.65 17.46
N VAL A 379 18.22 7.68 16.92
CA VAL A 379 18.40 7.19 15.55
C VAL A 379 18.00 8.25 14.53
N ALA A 380 16.93 9.02 14.78
CA ALA A 380 16.49 10.11 13.91
C ALA A 380 17.59 11.17 13.75
N ILE A 381 18.16 11.63 14.85
CA ILE A 381 19.23 12.63 14.84
C ILE A 381 20.49 12.05 14.17
N PHE A 382 20.84 10.79 14.46
CA PHE A 382 21.98 10.13 13.81
C PHE A 382 21.79 10.03 12.29
N SER A 383 20.58 9.70 11.84
CA SER A 383 20.24 9.60 10.42
C SER A 383 20.32 10.96 9.73
N ILE A 384 19.86 12.03 10.41
CA ILE A 384 20.01 13.41 9.94
C ILE A 384 21.49 13.78 9.81
N TYR A 385 22.32 13.42 10.79
CA TYR A 385 23.76 13.69 10.76
C TYR A 385 24.45 13.01 9.57
N LEU A 386 24.17 11.73 9.33
CA LEU A 386 24.68 11.03 8.16
C LEU A 386 24.21 11.69 6.85
N ALA A 387 22.94 12.09 6.76
CA ALA A 387 22.41 12.81 5.60
C ALA A 387 23.11 14.16 5.38
N LEU A 388 23.47 14.89 6.44
CA LEU A 388 24.27 16.12 6.32
C LEU A 388 25.67 15.85 5.76
N LEU A 389 26.31 14.76 6.19
CA LEU A 389 27.65 14.40 5.72
C LEU A 389 27.65 14.03 4.23
N ASP A 390 26.58 13.42 3.69
CA ASP A 390 26.45 13.11 2.25
C ASP A 390 26.62 14.33 1.35
N TYR A 391 26.40 15.54 1.89
CA TYR A 391 26.55 16.81 1.19
C TYR A 391 27.93 17.46 1.32
N GLN A 392 28.89 16.78 1.95
CA GLN A 392 30.25 17.26 2.19
C GLN A 392 31.28 16.30 1.59
N GLU A 393 32.39 16.86 1.11
CA GLU A 393 33.52 16.08 0.62
C GLU A 393 34.29 15.43 1.79
N PRO A 394 35.04 14.34 1.59
CA PRO A 394 35.76 13.65 2.66
C PRO A 394 36.61 14.59 3.52
N LYS A 395 37.32 15.53 2.88
CA LYS A 395 38.14 16.55 3.54
C LYS A 395 37.33 17.51 4.41
N ASP A 396 36.11 17.84 4.00
CA ASP A 396 35.22 18.74 4.76
C ASP A 396 34.60 18.04 5.98
N ILE A 397 34.51 16.70 5.95
CA ILE A 397 34.03 15.88 7.07
C ILE A 397 35.06 15.83 8.20
N GLU A 398 36.36 15.89 7.90
CA GLU A 398 37.47 15.81 8.86
C GLU A 398 37.44 16.88 9.98
N ASP A 399 36.73 17.99 9.77
CA ASP A 399 36.54 19.07 10.73
C ASP A 399 35.06 19.48 10.86
N PHE A 400 34.14 18.58 10.48
CA PHE A 400 32.71 18.81 10.59
C PHE A 400 32.22 18.63 12.03
N THR A 401 31.34 19.52 12.49
CA THR A 401 30.65 19.37 13.77
C THR A 401 29.14 19.41 13.55
N PHE A 402 28.39 18.56 14.24
CA PHE A 402 26.94 18.46 14.06
C PHE A 402 26.17 19.59 14.76
N PRO A 403 24.97 19.95 14.24
CA PRO A 403 24.04 20.84 14.95
C PRO A 403 23.54 20.16 16.22
N LYS A 404 23.16 20.94 17.24
CA LYS A 404 22.70 20.40 18.54
C LYS A 404 21.17 20.32 18.61
N LEU A 405 20.58 19.44 17.82
CA LEU A 405 19.13 19.38 17.58
C LEU A 405 18.27 19.12 18.84
N LEU A 406 18.78 18.39 19.85
CA LEU A 406 18.11 18.23 21.16
C LEU A 406 18.22 19.50 22.00
N GLN A 407 19.44 20.02 22.19
CA GLN A 407 19.65 21.23 23.01
C GLN A 407 18.94 22.47 22.43
N ASN A 408 18.88 22.58 21.10
CA ASN A 408 18.24 23.69 20.40
C ASN A 408 16.71 23.58 20.37
N GLY A 409 16.14 22.48 20.85
CA GLY A 409 14.68 22.27 20.90
C GLY A 409 14.06 21.97 19.53
N ASN A 410 14.78 21.31 18.63
CA ASN A 410 14.23 20.73 17.42
C ASN A 410 13.59 19.36 17.69
N PHE A 411 14.22 18.57 18.55
CA PHE A 411 13.77 17.22 18.91
C PHE A 411 13.42 17.11 20.39
N PHE A 412 12.36 16.38 20.70
CA PHE A 412 11.94 16.13 22.08
C PHE A 412 11.60 14.66 22.32
N VAL A 413 12.11 14.14 23.44
CA VAL A 413 11.75 12.82 23.97
C VAL A 413 10.54 12.99 24.86
N ALA A 414 9.34 12.88 24.29
CA ALA A 414 8.10 13.15 24.99
C ALA A 414 6.90 12.40 24.37
N ASP A 415 5.84 12.21 25.14
CA ASP A 415 4.56 11.80 24.57
C ASP A 415 3.94 12.99 23.82
N PHE A 416 3.61 12.80 22.54
CA PHE A 416 2.92 13.82 21.74
C PHE A 416 1.59 14.24 22.36
N PHE A 417 0.99 13.45 23.26
CA PHE A 417 -0.24 13.80 23.96
C PHE A 417 -0.03 14.52 25.30
N ASP A 418 1.21 14.71 25.76
CA ASP A 418 1.52 15.49 26.96
C ASP A 418 1.45 17.00 26.68
N THR A 419 0.39 17.67 27.16
CA THR A 419 0.20 19.12 27.00
C THR A 419 1.05 19.96 27.96
N THR A 420 1.80 19.33 28.88
CA THR A 420 2.69 20.01 29.84
C THR A 420 4.16 20.00 29.41
N ALA A 421 4.50 19.19 28.41
CA ALA A 421 5.85 19.06 27.89
C ALA A 421 6.38 20.37 27.28
N LYS A 422 7.70 20.59 27.36
CA LYS A 422 8.38 21.81 26.90
C LYS A 422 8.25 22.09 25.41
N TYR A 423 8.00 21.06 24.58
CA TYR A 423 7.80 21.27 23.15
C TYR A 423 6.55 22.11 22.86
N ASN A 424 5.53 22.10 23.73
CA ASN A 424 4.30 22.84 23.46
C ASN A 424 4.56 24.35 23.35
N SER A 425 5.36 24.91 24.27
CA SER A 425 5.72 26.34 24.19
C SER A 425 6.65 26.60 23.00
N ARG A 426 7.65 25.74 22.79
CA ARG A 426 8.61 25.91 21.68
C ARG A 426 7.93 25.86 20.30
N PHE A 427 7.04 24.89 20.09
CA PHE A 427 6.39 24.66 18.80
C PHE A 427 5.22 25.62 18.56
N SER A 428 4.65 26.24 19.60
CA SER A 428 3.66 27.31 19.44
C SER A 428 4.22 28.59 18.80
N GLU A 429 5.54 28.79 18.87
CA GLU A 429 6.24 29.91 18.25
C GLU A 429 6.67 29.63 16.80
N ILE A 430 6.41 28.41 16.30
CA ILE A 430 6.86 27.96 14.99
C ILE A 430 5.65 27.83 14.08
N GLU A 431 5.66 28.59 12.99
CA GLU A 431 4.75 28.37 11.88
C GLU A 431 5.27 27.21 11.03
N PHE A 432 4.68 26.03 11.23
CA PHE A 432 4.96 24.85 10.42
C PHE A 432 4.26 24.95 9.06
N ASP A 433 5.01 24.67 8.00
CA ASP A 433 4.44 24.49 6.66
C ASP A 433 3.77 23.13 6.57
N PHE A 434 4.42 22.10 7.14
CA PHE A 434 3.95 20.73 7.11
C PHE A 434 4.02 19.98 8.44
N ILE A 435 2.99 19.19 8.73
CA ILE A 435 3.00 18.17 9.78
C ILE A 435 2.82 16.80 9.11
N ILE A 436 3.86 15.97 9.09
CA ILE A 436 3.89 14.70 8.35
C ILE A 436 4.36 13.56 9.24
N GLY A 437 4.04 12.32 8.90
CA GLY A 437 4.54 11.17 9.67
C GLY A 437 3.67 9.92 9.59
N ASN A 438 4.09 8.89 10.33
CA ASN A 438 3.37 7.64 10.50
C ASN A 438 3.08 7.36 12.00
N PRO A 439 1.99 7.94 12.55
CA PRO A 439 1.59 7.70 13.93
C PRO A 439 1.35 6.21 14.25
N PRO A 440 1.53 5.78 15.51
CA PRO A 440 1.33 4.39 15.91
C PRO A 440 -0.14 3.94 15.83
N TRP A 441 -0.39 2.72 15.32
CA TRP A 441 -1.74 2.15 15.16
C TRP A 441 -2.09 1.25 16.34
N LYS A 442 -2.44 1.88 17.46
CA LYS A 442 -2.86 1.19 18.68
C LYS A 442 -4.12 1.80 19.28
N ARG A 443 -4.72 1.05 20.21
CA ARG A 443 -5.88 1.48 20.99
C ARG A 443 -5.49 1.74 22.44
N GLY A 444 -6.13 2.73 23.05
CA GLY A 444 -6.18 2.89 24.50
C GLY A 444 -4.96 3.54 25.15
N ALA A 445 -4.25 4.45 24.49
CA ALA A 445 -3.20 5.24 25.17
C ALA A 445 -3.83 6.17 26.21
N PHE A 446 -3.29 6.12 27.42
CA PHE A 446 -3.78 6.89 28.56
C PHE A 446 -3.70 8.40 28.33
N GLN A 447 -2.53 8.91 27.92
CA GLN A 447 -2.32 10.35 27.66
C GLN A 447 -3.20 10.87 26.51
N ALA A 448 -3.34 10.10 25.43
CA ALA A 448 -4.28 10.43 24.37
C ALA A 448 -5.72 10.52 24.89
N GLY A 449 -6.12 9.63 25.81
CA GLY A 449 -7.43 9.69 26.47
C GLY A 449 -7.64 10.99 27.26
N ILE A 450 -6.64 11.42 28.04
CA ILE A 450 -6.70 12.67 28.80
C ILE A 450 -6.79 13.87 27.86
N TYR A 451 -5.94 13.94 26.84
CA TYR A 451 -5.96 15.03 25.85
C TYR A 451 -7.33 15.17 25.20
N ILE A 452 -7.93 14.05 24.77
CA ILE A 452 -9.22 14.07 24.08
C ILE A 452 -10.36 14.47 25.01
N GLU A 453 -10.35 14.01 26.26
CA GLU A 453 -11.34 14.41 27.24
C GLU A 453 -11.26 15.92 27.53
N ASN A 454 -10.05 16.44 27.76
CA ASN A 454 -9.83 17.87 27.99
C ASN A 454 -10.22 18.71 26.76
N ARG A 455 -9.89 18.24 25.55
CA ARG A 455 -10.27 18.92 24.30
C ARG A 455 -11.79 18.95 24.14
N ARG A 456 -12.45 17.82 24.40
CA ARG A 456 -13.91 17.71 24.33
C ARG A 456 -14.58 18.67 25.30
N GLN A 457 -14.15 18.72 26.56
CA GLN A 457 -14.71 19.63 27.57
C GLN A 457 -14.57 21.10 27.16
N LYS A 458 -13.39 21.51 26.70
CA LYS A 458 -13.15 22.87 26.19
C LYS A 458 -14.07 23.22 25.01
N GLU A 459 -14.27 22.28 24.08
CA GLU A 459 -15.15 22.52 22.94
C GLU A 459 -16.63 22.53 23.34
N GLU A 460 -17.06 21.67 24.27
CA GLU A 460 -18.42 21.66 24.82
C GLU A 460 -18.78 22.97 25.52
N GLU A 461 -17.84 23.53 26.30
CA GLU A 461 -17.98 24.85 26.95
C GLU A 461 -18.16 25.98 25.93
N LEU A 462 -17.46 25.90 24.79
CA LEU A 462 -17.58 26.87 23.69
C LEU A 462 -18.85 26.65 22.85
N ASN A 463 -19.44 25.45 22.86
CA ASN A 463 -20.46 25.00 21.92
C ASN A 463 -21.91 25.07 22.40
N TRP A 464 -22.18 25.49 23.63
CA TRP A 464 -23.54 25.63 24.19
C TRP A 464 -24.53 26.40 23.28
N ALA A 465 -24.06 27.21 22.32
CA ALA A 465 -24.89 28.02 21.43
C ALA A 465 -25.09 27.52 19.97
N ASN A 466 -24.30 26.57 19.42
CA ASN A 466 -24.12 26.47 17.95
C ASN A 466 -24.22 25.07 17.26
N ASN A 467 -24.78 24.03 17.89
CA ASN A 467 -24.99 22.70 17.25
C ASN A 467 -23.72 22.07 16.62
N PHE A 468 -22.59 22.18 17.30
CA PHE A 468 -21.33 21.59 16.85
C PHE A 468 -21.34 20.05 16.96
N PRO A 469 -20.60 19.33 16.11
CA PRO A 469 -20.47 17.88 16.22
C PRO A 469 -19.76 17.45 17.50
N GLU A 470 -20.26 16.38 18.12
CA GLU A 470 -19.65 15.76 19.31
C GLU A 470 -18.31 15.09 18.95
N LEU A 471 -17.24 15.44 19.67
CA LEU A 471 -15.93 14.84 19.51
C LEU A 471 -15.86 13.46 20.20
N ILE A 472 -15.88 12.39 19.41
CA ILE A 472 -15.68 11.01 19.90
C ILE A 472 -14.64 10.30 19.06
N ILE A 473 -13.56 9.84 19.70
CA ILE A 473 -12.62 8.88 19.10
C ILE A 473 -13.16 7.45 19.25
N SER A 474 -13.18 6.73 18.14
CA SER A 474 -13.64 5.35 18.11
C SER A 474 -12.62 4.39 18.72
N ASN A 475 -13.06 3.46 19.56
CA ASN A 475 -12.22 2.43 20.19
C ASN A 475 -10.93 2.96 20.86
N LYS A 476 -10.87 4.26 21.21
CA LYS A 476 -9.65 4.94 21.67
C LYS A 476 -8.46 4.75 20.69
N GLU A 477 -8.73 4.77 19.39
CA GLU A 477 -7.73 4.65 18.33
C GLU A 477 -6.81 5.86 18.32
N ILE A 478 -5.51 5.62 18.46
CA ILE A 478 -4.53 6.69 18.70
C ILE A 478 -4.25 7.50 17.44
N ALA A 479 -4.28 6.86 16.26
CA ALA A 479 -4.15 7.55 14.98
C ALA A 479 -5.20 8.68 14.83
N GLN A 480 -6.43 8.48 15.31
CA GLN A 480 -7.47 9.53 15.32
C GLN A 480 -7.10 10.70 16.23
N ALA A 481 -6.45 10.44 17.37
CA ALA A 481 -6.01 11.48 18.28
C ALA A 481 -4.85 12.31 17.70
N PHE A 482 -3.94 11.66 16.97
CA PHE A 482 -2.87 12.36 16.24
C PHE A 482 -3.45 13.30 15.18
N LEU A 483 -4.38 12.82 14.34
CA LEU A 483 -5.06 13.65 13.35
C LEU A 483 -5.65 14.91 13.98
N LEU A 484 -6.25 14.79 15.17
CA LEU A 484 -6.82 15.93 15.88
C LEU A 484 -5.75 16.88 16.40
N ARG A 485 -4.77 16.37 17.16
CA ARG A 485 -3.77 17.22 17.83
C ARG A 485 -2.87 17.99 16.87
N THR A 486 -2.76 17.58 15.60
CA THR A 486 -2.11 18.43 14.59
C THR A 486 -2.65 19.87 14.56
N SER A 487 -3.93 20.09 14.90
CA SER A 487 -4.51 21.44 14.94
C SER A 487 -3.87 22.37 15.95
N ASP A 488 -3.30 21.84 17.04
CA ASP A 488 -2.68 22.65 18.09
C ASP A 488 -1.39 23.33 17.62
N PHE A 489 -0.78 22.80 16.54
CA PHE A 489 0.45 23.32 15.93
C PHE A 489 0.22 23.78 14.48
N SER A 490 -1.05 23.99 14.08
CA SER A 490 -1.41 24.39 12.72
C SER A 490 -1.82 25.85 12.65
N ASN A 491 -1.36 26.56 11.62
CA ASN A 491 -1.90 27.84 11.19
C ASN A 491 -2.80 27.66 9.94
N LYS A 492 -3.20 28.75 9.26
CA LYS A 492 -4.09 28.70 8.09
C LYS A 492 -3.43 28.06 6.85
N ASN A 493 -2.11 28.05 6.80
CA ASN A 493 -1.30 27.55 5.69
C ASN A 493 -0.72 26.16 5.96
N THR A 494 -0.66 25.72 7.23
CA THR A 494 -0.16 24.40 7.59
C THR A 494 -0.96 23.29 6.91
N LYS A 495 -0.27 22.45 6.15
CA LYS A 495 -0.84 21.24 5.53
C LYS A 495 -0.32 20.01 6.29
N CYS A 496 -1.19 19.03 6.51
CA CYS A 496 -0.85 17.81 7.23
C CYS A 496 -0.92 16.60 6.29
N ALA A 497 -0.01 15.65 6.44
CA ALA A 497 -0.03 14.38 5.72
C ALA A 497 0.36 13.21 6.63
N LEU A 498 -0.62 12.47 7.14
CA LEU A 498 -0.39 11.37 8.09
C LEU A 498 -0.82 10.02 7.53
N ILE A 499 0.03 9.00 7.76
CA ILE A 499 -0.32 7.60 7.48
C ILE A 499 -1.13 7.06 8.67
N VAL A 500 -2.34 6.58 8.39
CA VAL A 500 -3.25 6.03 9.40
C VAL A 500 -3.74 4.65 8.99
N THR A 501 -4.29 3.89 9.94
CA THR A 501 -5.06 2.71 9.56
C THR A 501 -6.27 3.11 8.70
N SER A 502 -6.47 2.45 7.56
CA SER A 502 -7.62 2.70 6.66
C SER A 502 -8.96 2.55 7.38
N LYS A 503 -9.01 1.75 8.46
CA LYS A 503 -10.21 1.59 9.30
C LYS A 503 -10.73 2.91 9.86
N THR A 504 -9.91 3.94 9.97
CA THR A 504 -10.36 5.30 10.33
C THR A 504 -11.51 5.76 9.43
N LEU A 505 -11.50 5.38 8.15
CA LEU A 505 -12.43 5.83 7.12
C LEU A 505 -13.79 5.09 7.10
N TYR A 506 -13.90 3.87 7.62
CA TYR A 506 -15.15 3.09 7.51
C TYR A 506 -15.41 2.13 8.68
N ASN A 507 -14.65 2.21 9.78
CA ASN A 507 -15.01 1.50 11.01
C ASN A 507 -16.40 1.96 11.47
N LEU A 508 -17.27 0.99 11.78
CA LEU A 508 -18.67 1.20 12.17
C LEU A 508 -18.82 2.07 13.43
N LYS A 509 -17.79 2.14 14.28
CA LYS A 509 -17.77 2.96 15.51
C LYS A 509 -17.15 4.34 15.32
N ALA A 510 -16.63 4.65 14.13
CA ALA A 510 -15.90 5.89 13.82
C ALA A 510 -16.73 6.91 13.04
N ASN A 511 -18.04 6.67 12.83
CA ASN A 511 -18.93 7.60 12.15
C ASN A 511 -18.96 8.99 12.80
N LYS A 512 -19.03 9.07 14.14
CA LYS A 512 -18.99 10.35 14.86
C LYS A 512 -17.66 11.09 14.70
N PHE A 513 -16.54 10.37 14.80
CA PHE A 513 -15.20 10.92 14.51
C PHE A 513 -15.12 11.49 13.10
N ARG A 514 -15.53 10.73 12.08
CA ARG A 514 -15.49 11.18 10.68
C ARG A 514 -16.36 12.40 10.45
N TYR A 515 -17.55 12.43 11.03
CA TYR A 515 -18.44 13.59 10.93
C TYR A 515 -17.79 14.84 11.55
N TYR A 516 -17.21 14.72 12.75
CA TYR A 516 -16.44 15.79 13.39
C TYR A 516 -15.24 16.23 12.54
N PHE A 517 -14.46 15.27 12.03
CA PHE A 517 -13.26 15.55 11.24
C PHE A 517 -13.60 16.28 9.93
N LEU A 518 -14.64 15.81 9.22
CA LEU A 518 -15.15 16.46 7.99
C LEU A 518 -15.85 17.79 8.25
N HIS A 519 -16.10 18.18 9.50
CA HIS A 519 -16.61 19.49 9.86
C HIS A 519 -15.45 20.46 10.12
N ASN A 520 -14.46 20.02 10.91
CA ASN A 520 -13.37 20.86 11.43
C ASN A 520 -12.09 20.87 10.59
N TYR A 521 -11.98 19.99 9.59
CA TYR A 521 -10.81 19.87 8.73
C TYR A 521 -11.22 19.83 7.27
N PHE A 522 -10.44 20.50 6.42
CA PHE A 522 -10.47 20.24 4.99
C PHE A 522 -9.67 18.98 4.72
N VAL A 523 -10.27 18.01 4.05
CA VAL A 523 -9.57 16.81 3.60
C VAL A 523 -9.32 16.95 2.11
N ASP A 524 -8.08 17.27 1.74
CA ASP A 524 -7.71 17.59 0.36
C ASP A 524 -7.55 16.31 -0.47
N LYS A 525 -6.92 15.28 0.13
CA LYS A 525 -6.63 14.01 -0.57
C LYS A 525 -6.58 12.83 0.38
N VAL A 526 -7.02 11.68 -0.12
CA VAL A 526 -6.91 10.38 0.55
C VAL A 526 -6.24 9.40 -0.40
N PHE A 527 -5.17 8.75 0.05
CA PHE A 527 -4.54 7.66 -0.70
C PHE A 527 -4.75 6.33 0.04
N GLU A 528 -5.64 5.51 -0.49
CA GLU A 528 -6.06 4.23 0.07
C GLU A 528 -5.18 3.08 -0.44
N LEU A 529 -4.59 2.33 0.50
CA LEU A 529 -3.68 1.21 0.23
C LEU A 529 -4.23 -0.13 0.73
N ALA A 530 -5.43 -0.17 1.34
CA ALA A 530 -6.06 -1.40 1.80
C ALA A 530 -6.15 -2.53 0.74
N PRO A 531 -6.39 -2.27 -0.57
CA PRO A 531 -6.41 -3.33 -1.58
C PRO A 531 -5.05 -4.01 -1.79
N VAL A 532 -3.95 -3.29 -1.54
CA VAL A 532 -2.57 -3.78 -1.65
C VAL A 532 -1.92 -4.00 -0.29
N ARG A 533 -2.71 -4.11 0.79
CA ARG A 533 -2.23 -4.27 2.16
C ARG A 533 -1.17 -5.37 2.36
N ARG A 534 -1.26 -6.46 1.59
CA ARG A 534 -0.31 -7.60 1.56
C ARG A 534 0.97 -7.31 0.79
N GLU A 535 1.08 -6.11 0.24
CA GLU A 535 2.19 -5.60 -0.57
C GLU A 535 2.81 -4.30 -0.01
N VAL A 536 2.19 -3.67 1.00
CA VAL A 536 2.65 -2.38 1.55
C VAL A 536 3.65 -2.62 2.69
N PHE A 537 3.31 -3.48 3.65
CA PHE A 537 4.12 -3.76 4.85
C PHE A 537 4.62 -5.21 4.89
N ASP A 538 5.00 -5.78 3.75
CA ASP A 538 5.32 -7.21 3.53
C ASP A 538 6.44 -7.77 4.42
N LYS A 539 7.08 -6.89 5.18
CA LYS A 539 8.19 -7.15 6.08
C LYS A 539 7.87 -6.79 7.54
N SER A 540 6.62 -6.48 7.89
CA SER A 540 6.23 -6.46 9.30
C SER A 540 6.27 -7.89 9.83
N ASN A 541 6.84 -8.11 11.02
CA ASN A 541 6.91 -9.42 11.67
C ASN A 541 5.54 -10.02 12.06
N ASP A 542 4.44 -9.40 11.63
CA ASP A 542 3.08 -9.84 11.91
C ASP A 542 2.44 -10.56 10.71
N LYS A 543 1.67 -11.61 11.02
CA LYS A 543 0.70 -12.22 10.10
C LYS A 543 -0.52 -11.30 9.89
N ALA A 544 -0.73 -10.30 10.75
CA ALA A 544 -1.81 -9.33 10.63
C ALA A 544 -1.46 -8.23 9.63
N ILE A 545 -1.97 -8.42 8.42
CA ILE A 545 -1.87 -7.46 7.33
C ILE A 545 -2.68 -6.20 7.67
N ALA A 546 -2.00 -5.16 8.17
CA ALA A 546 -2.65 -3.92 8.58
C ALA A 546 -2.89 -2.98 7.38
N PRO A 547 -4.15 -2.57 7.09
CA PRO A 547 -4.46 -1.68 5.98
C PRO A 547 -4.14 -0.23 6.33
N ALA A 548 -3.45 0.46 5.42
CA ALA A 548 -3.06 1.86 5.55
C ALA A 548 -3.77 2.78 4.56
N ALA A 549 -4.01 4.00 5.00
CA ALA A 549 -4.40 5.12 4.16
C ALA A 549 -3.54 6.33 4.53
N ILE A 550 -3.27 7.20 3.55
CA ILE A 550 -2.63 8.49 3.77
C ILE A 550 -3.70 9.57 3.67
N LEU A 551 -3.80 10.42 4.69
CA LEU A 551 -4.71 11.56 4.69
C LEU A 551 -3.91 12.84 4.53
N PHE A 552 -4.23 13.61 3.49
CA PHE A 552 -3.77 14.99 3.31
C PHE A 552 -4.91 15.93 3.72
N PHE A 553 -4.67 16.77 4.71
CA PHE A 553 -5.71 17.56 5.34
C PHE A 553 -5.12 18.82 5.98
N ARG A 554 -6.00 19.76 6.32
CA ARG A 554 -5.64 21.01 7.00
C ARG A 554 -6.76 21.46 7.93
N TYR A 555 -6.40 22.03 9.07
CA TYR A 555 -7.38 22.49 10.04
C TYR A 555 -8.18 23.66 9.47
N ALA A 556 -9.50 23.66 9.66
CA ALA A 556 -10.37 24.63 9.00
C ALA A 556 -10.39 25.99 9.68
N HIS A 557 -9.94 26.10 10.95
CA HIS A 557 -9.98 27.35 11.73
C HIS A 557 -11.35 28.02 11.72
N GLY A 558 -12.43 27.22 11.77
CA GLY A 558 -13.82 27.67 11.73
C GLY A 558 -14.39 27.93 10.32
N ALA A 559 -13.63 27.73 9.24
CA ALA A 559 -14.14 27.85 7.88
C ALA A 559 -15.06 26.69 7.50
N GLN A 560 -16.05 26.96 6.63
CA GLN A 560 -16.97 25.93 6.15
C GLN A 560 -16.27 24.98 5.16
N THR A 561 -16.49 23.68 5.34
CA THR A 561 -15.77 22.63 4.61
C THR A 561 -16.60 21.92 3.54
N ASP A 562 -17.91 22.20 3.44
CA ASP A 562 -18.85 21.54 2.51
C ASP A 562 -18.43 21.56 1.04
N ALA A 563 -17.97 22.72 0.57
CA ALA A 563 -17.61 22.96 -0.82
C ALA A 563 -16.22 22.39 -1.19
N ASN A 564 -15.50 21.82 -0.22
CA ASN A 564 -14.19 21.27 -0.46
C ASN A 564 -14.27 20.07 -1.40
N MET A 565 -13.45 20.08 -2.44
CA MET A 565 -13.31 18.97 -3.38
C MET A 565 -12.16 18.07 -2.95
N LEU A 566 -12.50 16.89 -2.42
CA LEU A 566 -11.55 15.86 -2.01
C LEU A 566 -11.17 14.97 -3.21
N VAL A 567 -9.90 14.60 -3.30
CA VAL A 567 -9.40 13.57 -4.22
C VAL A 567 -9.14 12.27 -3.47
N HIS A 568 -9.85 11.19 -3.81
CA HIS A 568 -9.66 9.85 -3.27
C HIS A 568 -8.97 8.97 -4.31
N LEU A 569 -7.78 8.47 -3.99
CA LEU A 569 -6.96 7.57 -4.79
C LEU A 569 -7.01 6.17 -4.16
N ALA A 570 -7.22 5.11 -4.93
CA ALA A 570 -7.21 3.75 -4.40
C ALA A 570 -6.24 2.85 -5.17
N LEU A 571 -5.10 2.50 -4.57
CA LEU A 571 -4.12 1.65 -5.25
C LEU A 571 -4.62 0.21 -5.36
N LYS A 572 -4.59 -0.34 -6.58
CA LYS A 572 -4.96 -1.73 -6.87
C LYS A 572 -3.73 -2.62 -7.06
N PRO A 573 -3.83 -3.93 -6.73
CA PRO A 573 -2.76 -4.87 -6.99
C PRO A 573 -2.29 -4.80 -8.44
N ASN A 574 -0.99 -4.59 -8.61
CA ASN A 574 -0.33 -4.55 -9.90
C ASN A 574 1.15 -4.91 -9.72
N GLN A 575 1.76 -5.53 -10.74
CA GLN A 575 3.10 -6.10 -10.62
C GLN A 575 4.21 -5.06 -10.41
N PHE A 576 4.07 -3.86 -10.98
CA PHE A 576 5.03 -2.76 -10.76
C PHE A 576 5.11 -2.37 -9.28
N PHE A 577 3.95 -2.32 -8.62
CA PHE A 577 3.90 -2.11 -7.18
C PHE A 577 4.49 -3.31 -6.44
N SER A 578 4.10 -4.54 -6.79
CA SER A 578 4.58 -5.76 -6.12
C SER A 578 6.12 -5.86 -6.11
N LEU A 579 6.77 -5.55 -7.24
CA LEU A 579 8.21 -5.77 -7.45
C LEU A 579 9.07 -4.54 -7.11
N PHE A 580 8.63 -3.33 -7.49
CA PHE A 580 9.45 -2.12 -7.41
C PHE A 580 8.87 -1.03 -6.50
N LYS A 581 7.69 -1.29 -5.91
CA LYS A 581 6.90 -0.28 -5.19
C LYS A 581 6.63 0.97 -6.04
N ILE A 582 6.54 0.80 -7.37
CA ILE A 582 6.14 1.88 -8.29
C ILE A 582 4.62 2.01 -8.23
N LEU A 583 4.15 3.23 -7.94
CA LEU A 583 2.72 3.54 -7.87
C LEU A 583 2.15 3.66 -9.28
N VAL A 584 1.16 2.81 -9.58
CA VAL A 584 0.41 2.79 -10.85
C VAL A 584 -1.08 2.85 -10.51
N LEU A 585 -1.72 3.92 -10.93
CA LEU A 585 -3.16 4.13 -10.76
C LEU A 585 -3.86 4.08 -12.12
N GLN A 586 -5.17 3.87 -12.11
CA GLN A 586 -6.01 3.96 -13.30
C GLN A 586 -6.99 5.12 -13.11
N ARG A 587 -7.56 5.66 -14.20
CA ARG A 587 -8.57 6.72 -14.09
C ARG A 587 -9.72 6.37 -13.13
N PRO A 588 -10.33 5.15 -13.17
CA PRO A 588 -11.37 4.78 -12.22
C PRO A 588 -10.91 4.70 -10.75
N ASP A 589 -9.60 4.63 -10.50
CA ASP A 589 -9.04 4.62 -9.14
C ASP A 589 -8.93 6.04 -8.54
N ILE A 590 -9.06 7.08 -9.37
CA ILE A 590 -8.98 8.50 -9.00
C ILE A 590 -10.40 9.09 -8.95
N LYS A 591 -10.86 9.48 -7.77
CA LYS A 591 -12.23 9.93 -7.55
C LYS A 591 -12.26 11.31 -6.93
N LYS A 592 -12.99 12.24 -7.55
CA LYS A 592 -13.21 13.58 -7.00
C LYS A 592 -14.59 13.63 -6.35
N VAL A 593 -14.65 14.02 -5.08
CA VAL A 593 -15.88 13.99 -4.27
C VAL A 593 -15.99 15.27 -3.45
N LEU A 594 -17.18 15.87 -3.43
CA LEU A 594 -17.48 16.96 -2.50
C LEU A 594 -17.48 16.42 -1.06
N GLN A 595 -16.75 17.08 -0.17
CA GLN A 595 -16.66 16.69 1.24
C GLN A 595 -18.04 16.58 1.92
N LYS A 596 -18.99 17.45 1.53
CA LYS A 596 -20.40 17.35 1.97
C LYS A 596 -21.02 15.97 1.72
N ARG A 597 -20.73 15.32 0.59
CA ARG A 597 -21.29 13.99 0.25
C ARG A 597 -20.82 12.90 1.21
N LEU A 598 -19.60 13.00 1.73
CA LEU A 598 -19.08 12.06 2.73
C LEU A 598 -19.74 12.24 4.10
N ARG A 599 -20.23 13.44 4.41
CA ARG A 599 -21.07 13.69 5.58
C ARG A 599 -22.50 13.19 5.42
N GLU A 600 -23.08 13.37 4.24
CA GLU A 600 -24.43 12.87 3.91
C GLU A 600 -24.47 11.34 3.84
N TYR A 601 -23.44 10.73 3.25
CA TYR A 601 -23.35 9.30 3.00
C TYR A 601 -22.07 8.72 3.60
N ASP A 602 -22.06 8.45 4.92
CA ASP A 602 -20.87 7.93 5.63
C ASP A 602 -20.28 6.64 5.00
N TYR A 603 -21.12 5.80 4.38
CA TYR A 603 -20.68 4.60 3.69
C TYR A 603 -19.92 4.85 2.38
N LEU A 604 -19.98 6.08 1.83
CA LEU A 604 -19.30 6.47 0.59
C LEU A 604 -17.78 6.27 0.71
N TRP A 605 -17.20 6.45 1.90
CA TRP A 605 -15.79 6.11 2.16
C TRP A 605 -15.40 4.72 1.66
N LYS A 606 -16.23 3.71 1.95
CA LYS A 606 -15.96 2.33 1.55
C LYS A 606 -16.25 2.10 0.06
N VAL A 607 -17.26 2.78 -0.50
CA VAL A 607 -17.56 2.76 -1.93
C VAL A 607 -16.36 3.27 -2.73
N LEU A 608 -15.74 4.39 -2.31
CA LEU A 608 -14.61 4.98 -3.02
C LEU A 608 -13.39 4.06 -3.14
N VAL A 609 -13.26 3.06 -2.26
CA VAL A 609 -12.21 2.05 -2.36
C VAL A 609 -12.40 1.23 -3.64
N TYR A 610 -13.54 0.58 -3.86
CA TYR A 610 -13.72 -0.41 -4.94
C TYR A 610 -14.72 -0.04 -6.03
N GLY A 611 -15.71 0.78 -5.71
CA GLY A 611 -16.78 1.18 -6.61
C GLY A 611 -16.57 2.55 -7.23
N SER A 612 -17.30 2.80 -8.31
CA SER A 612 -17.42 4.05 -9.05
C SER A 612 -18.67 4.84 -8.63
N TYR A 613 -19.01 5.91 -9.36
CA TYR A 613 -20.27 6.63 -9.13
C TYR A 613 -21.50 5.77 -9.51
N LEU A 614 -21.35 4.83 -10.44
CA LEU A 614 -22.42 3.88 -10.79
C LEU A 614 -22.71 2.94 -9.63
N ASP A 615 -21.65 2.49 -8.94
CA ASP A 615 -21.78 1.67 -7.73
C ASP A 615 -22.44 2.45 -6.59
N PHE A 616 -22.10 3.74 -6.45
CA PHE A 616 -22.81 4.60 -5.49
C PHE A 616 -24.31 4.67 -5.80
N ASN A 617 -24.69 4.85 -7.08
CA ASN A 617 -26.08 4.91 -7.50
C ASN A 617 -26.82 3.60 -7.23
N LEU A 618 -26.24 2.46 -7.59
CA LEU A 618 -26.82 1.13 -7.33
C LEU A 618 -27.01 0.92 -5.81
N ILE A 619 -25.99 1.18 -5.01
CA ILE A 619 -26.10 1.04 -3.55
C ILE A 619 -27.14 1.98 -2.95
N LYS A 620 -27.19 3.23 -3.41
CA LYS A 620 -28.18 4.21 -2.93
C LYS A 620 -29.59 3.74 -3.27
N ARG A 621 -29.84 3.33 -4.52
CA ARG A 621 -31.12 2.77 -4.97
C ARG A 621 -31.52 1.56 -4.12
N LEU A 622 -30.63 0.59 -3.96
CA LEU A 622 -30.89 -0.60 -3.16
C LEU A 622 -31.24 -0.28 -1.70
N LYS A 623 -30.69 0.79 -1.12
CA LYS A 623 -31.00 1.24 0.25
C LYS A 623 -32.29 2.05 0.35
N ASP A 624 -32.66 2.77 -0.69
CA ASP A 624 -33.86 3.60 -0.73
C ASP A 624 -35.11 2.78 -1.06
N ASP A 625 -34.99 1.85 -2.01
CA ASP A 625 -36.12 1.08 -2.55
C ASP A 625 -36.49 -0.13 -1.68
N TYR A 626 -35.53 -0.65 -0.89
CA TYR A 626 -35.71 -1.89 -0.14
C TYR A 626 -35.36 -1.71 1.34
N LYS A 627 -36.20 -2.31 2.20
CA LYS A 627 -35.92 -2.43 3.63
C LYS A 627 -34.79 -3.42 3.87
N SER A 628 -33.98 -3.18 4.90
CA SER A 628 -32.96 -4.15 5.28
C SER A 628 -33.56 -5.41 5.91
N PHE A 629 -32.84 -6.52 5.88
CA PHE A 629 -33.26 -7.75 6.54
C PHE A 629 -33.64 -7.52 8.01
N SER A 630 -32.85 -6.75 8.76
CA SER A 630 -33.13 -6.39 10.15
C SER A 630 -34.42 -5.56 10.35
N GLU A 631 -34.81 -4.75 9.37
CA GLU A 631 -36.04 -3.96 9.39
C GLU A 631 -37.26 -4.83 9.08
N VAL A 632 -37.12 -5.76 8.13
CA VAL A 632 -38.19 -6.69 7.74
C VAL A 632 -38.53 -7.66 8.87
N ILE A 633 -37.52 -8.23 9.53
CA ILE A 633 -37.77 -9.20 10.60
C ILE A 633 -38.17 -8.57 11.94
N GLY A 634 -37.93 -7.27 12.14
CA GLY A 634 -38.27 -6.52 13.36
C GLY A 634 -37.55 -6.98 14.64
N LYS A 635 -37.24 -6.05 15.55
CA LYS A 635 -36.60 -6.42 16.85
C LYS A 635 -37.49 -7.21 17.80
N LYS A 636 -38.83 -7.17 17.62
CA LYS A 636 -39.80 -7.88 18.46
C LYS A 636 -40.17 -9.26 17.90
N ASP A 637 -39.96 -9.48 16.60
CA ASP A 637 -40.44 -10.67 15.88
C ASP A 637 -39.29 -11.60 15.44
N ALA A 638 -38.07 -11.36 15.93
CA ALA A 638 -36.92 -12.21 15.70
C ALA A 638 -35.98 -12.29 16.91
N ILE A 639 -35.39 -13.46 17.12
CA ILE A 639 -34.30 -13.67 18.08
C ILE A 639 -33.01 -13.79 17.26
N ILE A 640 -32.14 -12.78 17.38
CA ILE A 640 -30.83 -12.74 16.73
C ILE A 640 -29.75 -12.69 17.81
N GLY A 641 -28.74 -13.54 17.71
CA GLY A 641 -27.63 -13.49 18.64
C GLY A 641 -26.49 -14.45 18.34
N GLU A 642 -25.30 -14.05 18.75
CA GLU A 642 -24.11 -14.87 18.74
C GLU A 642 -24.22 -16.05 19.72
N GLY A 643 -23.55 -17.15 19.39
CA GLY A 643 -23.36 -18.28 20.30
C GLY A 643 -22.54 -17.94 21.55
N VAL A 644 -22.23 -18.96 22.35
CA VAL A 644 -21.53 -18.77 23.63
C VAL A 644 -20.07 -18.34 23.45
N GLN A 645 -19.57 -17.52 24.36
CA GLN A 645 -18.17 -17.11 24.39
C GLN A 645 -17.41 -17.96 25.42
N VAL A 646 -16.44 -18.75 24.96
CA VAL A 646 -15.47 -19.47 25.80
C VAL A 646 -14.26 -18.56 25.98
N GLY A 647 -13.77 -18.41 27.20
CA GLY A 647 -12.59 -17.60 27.52
C GLY A 647 -11.88 -18.15 28.75
N ASP A 648 -10.72 -17.57 29.07
CA ASP A 648 -9.83 -18.07 30.12
C ASP A 648 -10.37 -17.83 31.55
N THR A 649 -11.39 -16.98 31.68
CA THR A 649 -12.04 -16.64 32.95
C THR A 649 -13.40 -17.35 33.07
N GLU A 650 -13.54 -18.23 34.06
CA GLU A 650 -14.75 -19.01 34.34
C GLU A 650 -15.82 -18.16 35.05
N LEU A 651 -16.61 -17.39 34.28
CA LEU A 651 -17.60 -16.46 34.86
C LEU A 651 -18.98 -17.08 35.08
N TYR A 652 -19.46 -17.95 34.18
CA TYR A 652 -20.84 -18.49 34.23
C TYR A 652 -20.89 -19.99 34.00
N LYS A 653 -21.55 -20.72 34.90
CA LYS A 653 -21.79 -22.17 34.79
C LYS A 653 -22.92 -22.50 33.80
N VAL A 654 -22.70 -23.48 32.93
CA VAL A 654 -23.62 -23.89 31.86
C VAL A 654 -23.79 -25.41 31.75
N ASP A 655 -24.02 -26.08 32.88
CA ASP A 655 -24.22 -27.55 32.94
C ASP A 655 -25.30 -28.06 31.96
N SER A 656 -26.33 -27.24 31.69
CA SER A 656 -27.41 -27.59 30.76
C SER A 656 -26.96 -27.76 29.30
N TYR A 657 -25.73 -27.41 28.95
CA TYR A 657 -25.17 -27.58 27.61
C TYR A 657 -24.28 -28.81 27.49
N LEU A 658 -23.89 -29.45 28.61
CA LEU A 658 -23.01 -30.61 28.59
C LEU A 658 -23.59 -31.74 27.73
N ASP A 659 -22.72 -32.36 26.95
CA ASP A 659 -23.00 -33.50 26.07
C ASP A 659 -24.01 -33.24 24.93
N LYS A 660 -24.50 -32.00 24.77
CA LYS A 660 -25.30 -31.59 23.61
C LYS A 660 -24.44 -31.55 22.33
N PRO A 661 -25.03 -31.78 21.14
CA PRO A 661 -24.33 -31.65 19.87
C PRO A 661 -23.64 -30.29 19.74
N PHE A 662 -22.42 -30.26 19.20
CA PHE A 662 -21.61 -29.05 19.07
C PHE A 662 -21.21 -28.77 17.62
N ILE A 663 -21.49 -27.55 17.16
CA ILE A 663 -21.02 -27.04 15.87
C ILE A 663 -19.74 -26.24 16.12
N ASP A 664 -18.60 -26.82 15.73
CA ASP A 664 -17.30 -26.17 15.79
C ASP A 664 -16.95 -25.61 14.40
N THR A 665 -16.84 -24.29 14.27
CA THR A 665 -16.45 -23.64 13.01
C THR A 665 -15.00 -23.91 12.59
N ARG A 666 -14.18 -24.48 13.49
CA ARG A 666 -12.82 -24.93 13.16
C ARG A 666 -12.80 -26.35 12.56
N LYS A 667 -13.95 -27.01 12.56
CA LYS A 667 -14.20 -28.29 11.90
C LYS A 667 -15.19 -28.08 10.76
N ASP A 668 -15.27 -29.08 9.89
CA ASP A 668 -16.17 -29.11 8.74
C ASP A 668 -17.63 -29.43 9.14
N HIS A 669 -18.18 -28.67 10.10
CA HIS A 669 -19.55 -28.85 10.63
C HIS A 669 -20.57 -27.91 9.99
N ILE A 670 -20.13 -26.78 9.44
CA ILE A 670 -21.00 -25.84 8.74
C ILE A 670 -20.47 -25.58 7.33
N PHE A 671 -21.31 -25.88 6.35
CA PHE A 671 -21.09 -25.62 4.94
C PHE A 671 -22.22 -24.73 4.41
N PRO A 672 -22.03 -24.05 3.27
CA PRO A 672 -23.13 -23.37 2.60
C PRO A 672 -24.31 -24.33 2.36
N PHE A 673 -25.47 -23.95 2.86
CA PHE A 673 -26.74 -24.69 2.79
C PHE A 673 -26.79 -26.02 3.54
N PHE A 674 -25.77 -26.38 4.34
CA PHE A 674 -25.74 -27.67 5.01
C PHE A 674 -24.97 -27.67 6.34
N ILE A 675 -25.56 -28.24 7.38
CA ILE A 675 -24.91 -28.46 8.68
C ILE A 675 -24.69 -29.96 8.88
N HIS A 676 -23.43 -30.33 9.10
CA HIS A 676 -23.06 -31.66 9.56
C HIS A 676 -22.90 -31.66 11.08
N LEU A 677 -23.72 -32.45 11.76
CA LEU A 677 -23.56 -32.73 13.19
C LEU A 677 -22.78 -34.02 13.37
N ASP A 678 -21.49 -33.90 13.67
CA ASP A 678 -20.63 -35.03 14.06
C ASP A 678 -21.13 -35.62 15.39
N PRO A 679 -21.55 -36.90 15.46
CA PRO A 679 -22.00 -37.54 16.69
C PRO A 679 -20.96 -37.51 17.82
N ASN A 680 -19.67 -37.42 17.48
CA ASN A 680 -18.58 -37.34 18.45
C ASN A 680 -18.29 -35.91 18.91
N SER A 681 -18.88 -34.91 18.26
CA SER A 681 -18.71 -33.51 18.64
C SER A 681 -19.78 -33.09 19.62
N LYS A 682 -19.39 -33.09 20.90
CA LYS A 682 -20.23 -32.69 22.02
C LYS A 682 -19.66 -31.49 22.75
N TRP A 683 -20.52 -30.67 23.32
CA TRP A 683 -20.12 -29.55 24.17
C TRP A 683 -19.61 -30.06 25.53
N LYS A 684 -18.37 -29.69 25.87
CA LYS A 684 -17.68 -30.18 27.09
C LYS A 684 -17.38 -29.08 28.12
N HIS A 685 -17.52 -27.81 27.76
CA HIS A 685 -17.16 -26.71 28.67
C HIS A 685 -18.25 -26.49 29.73
N LYS A 686 -17.88 -26.67 31.00
CA LYS A 686 -18.78 -26.40 32.15
C LYS A 686 -19.01 -24.91 32.36
N PHE A 687 -18.06 -24.07 31.95
CA PHE A 687 -18.09 -22.63 32.15
C PHE A 687 -17.93 -21.87 30.83
N VAL A 688 -18.54 -20.68 30.78
CA VAL A 688 -18.44 -19.74 29.68
C VAL A 688 -18.24 -18.32 30.22
N HIS A 689 -17.60 -17.47 29.41
CA HIS A 689 -17.39 -16.06 29.75
C HIS A 689 -18.71 -15.27 29.69
N ARG A 690 -19.65 -15.64 28.81
CA ARG A 690 -20.98 -15.00 28.70
C ARG A 690 -22.07 -16.02 28.41
N LYS A 691 -23.12 -16.02 29.24
CA LYS A 691 -24.36 -16.77 28.95
C LYS A 691 -25.10 -16.11 27.78
N ARG A 692 -25.81 -16.92 27.00
CA ARG A 692 -26.65 -16.49 25.86
C ARG A 692 -28.07 -17.00 26.02
N ASN A 693 -29.00 -16.40 25.27
CA ASN A 693 -30.38 -16.87 25.20
C ASN A 693 -30.40 -18.31 24.68
N LYS A 694 -31.00 -19.25 25.44
CA LYS A 694 -31.06 -20.67 25.08
C LYS A 694 -31.82 -20.91 23.78
N GLU A 695 -32.79 -20.05 23.45
CA GLU A 695 -33.57 -20.17 22.21
C GLU A 695 -32.73 -20.07 20.94
N LEU A 696 -31.54 -19.45 21.00
CA LEU A 696 -30.62 -19.35 19.85
C LEU A 696 -30.17 -20.72 19.33
N PHE A 697 -30.13 -21.74 20.20
CA PHE A 697 -29.65 -23.10 19.90
C PHE A 697 -30.76 -24.04 19.41
N ASN A 698 -32.03 -23.60 19.46
CA ASN A 698 -33.20 -24.39 19.10
C ASN A 698 -33.58 -24.20 17.62
N PRO A 699 -33.98 -25.25 16.89
CA PRO A 699 -34.44 -25.14 15.50
C PRO A 699 -35.89 -24.61 15.36
N PRO A 700 -36.31 -24.17 14.16
CA PRO A 700 -35.46 -23.84 13.02
C PRO A 700 -34.76 -22.49 13.25
N ALA A 701 -33.50 -22.39 12.80
CA ALA A 701 -32.73 -21.15 12.86
C ALA A 701 -31.78 -21.05 11.66
N LEU A 702 -31.58 -19.85 11.10
CA LEU A 702 -30.51 -19.60 10.15
C LEU A 702 -29.22 -19.33 10.92
N LEU A 703 -28.20 -20.14 10.69
CA LEU A 703 -26.86 -19.92 11.22
C LEU A 703 -26.00 -19.21 10.18
N THR A 704 -25.27 -18.19 10.60
CA THR A 704 -24.28 -17.48 9.77
C THR A 704 -22.96 -17.36 10.52
N THR A 705 -21.86 -17.71 9.86
CA THR A 705 -20.53 -17.56 10.45
C THR A 705 -20.07 -16.11 10.45
N ARG A 706 -19.13 -15.78 11.33
CA ARG A 706 -18.43 -14.48 11.32
C ARG A 706 -17.43 -14.36 10.17
N GLY A 707 -16.64 -15.41 9.93
CA GLY A 707 -15.75 -15.49 8.76
C GLY A 707 -16.54 -15.83 7.50
N ILE A 708 -16.09 -15.35 6.35
CA ILE A 708 -16.72 -15.59 5.05
C ILE A 708 -15.73 -16.26 4.08
N GLY A 709 -16.23 -16.77 2.95
CA GLY A 709 -15.39 -17.33 1.90
C GLY A 709 -14.52 -16.27 1.21
N ASN A 710 -13.48 -16.72 0.48
CA ASN A 710 -12.64 -15.82 -0.33
C ASN A 710 -13.37 -15.24 -1.56
N ASP A 711 -14.58 -15.71 -1.84
CA ASP A 711 -15.56 -15.19 -2.81
C ASP A 711 -16.53 -14.18 -2.17
N PHE A 712 -16.34 -13.89 -0.88
CA PHE A 712 -17.14 -13.00 -0.04
C PHE A 712 -18.60 -13.43 0.15
N LYS A 713 -18.91 -14.70 -0.10
CA LYS A 713 -20.18 -15.32 0.25
C LYS A 713 -20.18 -15.71 1.73
N ALA A 714 -21.30 -15.51 2.42
CA ALA A 714 -21.41 -15.90 3.82
C ALA A 714 -21.58 -17.42 3.94
N ASN A 715 -20.93 -18.06 4.91
CA ASN A 715 -21.24 -19.47 5.18
C ASN A 715 -22.50 -19.54 6.04
N THR A 716 -23.62 -19.87 5.39
CA THR A 716 -24.95 -19.88 5.99
C THR A 716 -25.66 -21.20 5.78
N ALA A 717 -26.42 -21.64 6.78
CA ALA A 717 -27.22 -22.87 6.70
C ALA A 717 -28.33 -22.88 7.76
N ILE A 718 -29.41 -23.63 7.49
CA ILE A 718 -30.53 -23.77 8.42
C ILE A 718 -30.26 -24.92 9.40
N LEU A 719 -30.36 -24.61 10.69
CA LEU A 719 -30.33 -25.55 11.79
C LEU A 719 -31.70 -26.22 11.94
N TYR A 720 -31.74 -27.53 11.72
CA TYR A 720 -32.95 -28.35 11.87
C TYR A 720 -32.97 -29.17 13.17
N THR A 721 -31.85 -29.27 13.88
CA THR A 721 -31.69 -30.04 15.13
C THR A 721 -31.02 -29.16 16.17
N GLU A 722 -31.38 -29.29 17.45
CA GLU A 722 -30.72 -28.53 18.54
C GLU A 722 -29.21 -28.80 18.55
N ALA A 723 -28.41 -27.72 18.59
CA ALA A 723 -26.96 -27.80 18.72
C ALA A 723 -26.39 -26.53 19.36
N ILE A 724 -25.32 -26.69 20.15
CA ILE A 724 -24.57 -25.60 20.75
C ILE A 724 -23.49 -25.12 19.78
N PHE A 725 -23.21 -23.82 19.79
CA PHE A 725 -22.15 -23.21 18.98
C PHE A 725 -21.55 -21.99 19.69
N THR A 726 -20.34 -21.63 19.29
CA THR A 726 -19.64 -20.47 19.88
C THR A 726 -20.04 -19.15 19.20
N HIS A 727 -19.56 -18.04 19.74
CA HIS A 727 -19.70 -16.69 19.19
C HIS A 727 -19.11 -16.48 17.78
N SER A 728 -18.47 -17.51 17.19
CA SER A 728 -18.12 -17.51 15.76
C SER A 728 -19.34 -17.67 14.83
N ILE A 729 -20.50 -18.05 15.39
CA ILE A 729 -21.78 -18.21 14.68
C ILE A 729 -22.81 -17.28 15.30
N THR A 730 -23.58 -16.62 14.44
CA THR A 730 -24.80 -15.88 14.79
C THR A 730 -26.01 -16.69 14.32
N SER A 731 -26.99 -16.83 15.20
CA SER A 731 -28.27 -17.51 14.93
C SER A 731 -29.36 -16.47 14.75
N VAL A 732 -30.20 -16.67 13.72
CA VAL A 732 -31.37 -15.87 13.41
C VAL A 732 -32.60 -16.77 13.46
N LYS A 733 -33.56 -16.41 14.30
CA LYS A 733 -34.86 -17.06 14.42
C LYS A 733 -35.97 -16.06 14.20
N THR A 734 -37.01 -16.47 13.49
CA THR A 734 -38.26 -15.72 13.33
C THR A 734 -39.29 -16.21 14.35
N SER A 735 -40.09 -15.30 14.92
CA SER A 735 -41.09 -15.64 15.95
C SER A 735 -42.12 -16.66 15.46
N ASN A 736 -42.47 -16.61 14.17
CA ASN A 736 -43.40 -17.56 13.54
C ASN A 736 -42.71 -18.82 12.98
N LYS A 737 -41.40 -19.01 13.20
CA LYS A 737 -40.60 -20.10 12.61
C LYS A 737 -40.77 -20.18 11.08
N ASN A 738 -40.96 -19.04 10.42
CA ASN A 738 -41.17 -18.98 8.96
C ASN A 738 -39.88 -19.41 8.25
N LEU A 739 -39.90 -20.65 7.75
CA LEU A 739 -38.77 -21.28 7.10
C LEU A 739 -38.45 -20.66 5.73
N ASN A 740 -39.46 -20.10 5.03
CA ASN A 740 -39.24 -19.47 3.74
C ASN A 740 -38.38 -18.21 3.89
N ILE A 741 -38.69 -17.33 4.85
CA ILE A 741 -37.85 -16.16 5.14
C ILE A 741 -36.41 -16.55 5.47
N LEU A 742 -36.21 -17.61 6.27
CA LEU A 742 -34.87 -18.11 6.61
C LEU A 742 -34.13 -18.64 5.38
N ARG A 743 -34.83 -19.33 4.46
CA ARG A 743 -34.26 -19.81 3.20
C ARG A 743 -33.95 -18.67 2.24
N THR A 744 -34.84 -17.70 2.09
CA THR A 744 -34.60 -16.51 1.26
C THR A 744 -33.38 -15.74 1.77
N ALA A 745 -33.27 -15.53 3.08
CA ALA A 745 -32.08 -14.92 3.68
C ALA A 745 -30.80 -15.75 3.44
N ASN A 746 -30.89 -17.08 3.55
CA ASN A 746 -29.77 -17.99 3.25
C ASN A 746 -29.31 -17.85 1.78
N GLY A 747 -30.25 -17.84 0.83
CA GLY A 747 -29.96 -17.67 -0.59
C GLY A 747 -29.33 -16.32 -0.91
N ILE A 748 -29.91 -15.24 -0.39
CA ILE A 748 -29.38 -13.88 -0.56
C ILE A 748 -27.95 -13.78 -0.01
N MET A 749 -27.68 -14.26 1.21
CA MET A 749 -26.36 -14.18 1.84
C MET A 749 -25.27 -15.01 1.11
N TYR A 750 -25.67 -15.94 0.24
CA TYR A 750 -24.77 -16.74 -0.61
C TYR A 750 -24.78 -16.30 -2.09
N SER A 751 -25.37 -15.15 -2.40
CA SER A 751 -25.47 -14.63 -3.77
C SER A 751 -24.27 -13.77 -4.20
N ASN A 752 -24.10 -13.61 -5.51
CA ASN A 752 -23.14 -12.69 -6.10
C ASN A 752 -23.48 -11.23 -5.78
N LEU A 753 -24.77 -10.87 -5.66
CA LEU A 753 -25.21 -9.54 -5.24
C LEU A 753 -24.74 -9.23 -3.80
N PHE A 754 -24.78 -10.22 -2.92
CA PHE A 754 -24.30 -10.08 -1.54
C PHE A 754 -22.78 -9.97 -1.48
N SER A 755 -22.03 -10.75 -2.28
CA SER A 755 -20.58 -10.59 -2.43
C SER A 755 -20.21 -9.18 -2.89
N TYR A 756 -20.94 -8.65 -3.90
CA TYR A 756 -20.80 -7.28 -4.38
C TYR A 756 -21.04 -6.25 -3.26
N TYR A 757 -22.20 -6.31 -2.60
CA TYR A 757 -22.57 -5.37 -1.54
C TYR A 757 -21.57 -5.41 -0.38
N THR A 758 -21.10 -6.61 -0.03
CA THR A 758 -20.08 -6.83 1.00
C THR A 758 -18.75 -6.18 0.61
N LEU A 759 -18.26 -6.38 -0.61
CA LEU A 759 -17.04 -5.73 -1.11
C LEU A 759 -17.15 -4.20 -1.02
N ILE A 760 -18.30 -3.66 -1.39
CA ILE A 760 -18.54 -2.21 -1.53
C ILE A 760 -18.81 -1.52 -0.19
N LEU A 761 -19.33 -2.22 0.83
CA LEU A 761 -19.78 -1.58 2.07
C LEU A 761 -19.22 -2.16 3.37
N ALA A 762 -18.77 -3.42 3.40
CA ALA A 762 -18.32 -4.01 4.65
C ALA A 762 -17.02 -3.38 5.13
N SER A 763 -16.93 -3.09 6.42
CA SER A 763 -15.79 -2.41 7.02
C SER A 763 -14.52 -3.26 7.08
N SER A 764 -14.61 -4.60 6.93
CA SER A 764 -13.48 -5.52 7.06
C SER A 764 -13.15 -6.33 5.81
N THR A 765 -14.17 -6.77 5.08
CA THR A 765 -14.00 -7.59 3.87
C THR A 765 -13.28 -6.83 2.78
N GLY A 766 -12.31 -7.47 2.13
CA GLY A 766 -11.45 -6.85 1.13
C GLY A 766 -10.56 -5.73 1.70
N ILE A 767 -10.47 -5.59 3.01
CA ILE A 767 -9.74 -4.49 3.67
C ILE A 767 -8.73 -5.00 4.69
N GLU A 768 -9.11 -5.90 5.58
CA GLU A 768 -8.23 -6.37 6.66
C GLU A 768 -8.37 -7.89 6.73
N ARG A 769 -9.55 -8.34 7.15
CA ARG A 769 -9.92 -9.75 7.31
C ARG A 769 -11.26 -10.01 6.65
N GLU A 770 -11.41 -11.20 6.07
CA GLU A 770 -12.64 -11.66 5.44
C GLU A 770 -13.64 -12.12 6.51
N GLN A 771 -14.24 -11.12 7.17
CA GLN A 771 -15.24 -11.28 8.22
C GLN A 771 -16.30 -10.20 8.07
N LEU A 772 -17.51 -10.52 8.53
CA LEU A 772 -18.63 -9.58 8.59
C LEU A 772 -19.12 -9.37 10.03
N HIS A 773 -19.41 -8.12 10.36
CA HIS A 773 -20.15 -7.80 11.58
C HIS A 773 -21.64 -7.97 11.36
N ASP A 774 -22.39 -8.38 12.40
CA ASP A 774 -23.82 -8.64 12.29
C ASP A 774 -24.62 -7.42 11.83
N LYS A 775 -24.21 -6.20 12.24
CA LYS A 775 -24.79 -4.96 11.73
C LYS A 775 -24.70 -4.87 10.20
N GLU A 776 -23.61 -5.34 9.60
CA GLU A 776 -23.40 -5.31 8.16
C GLU A 776 -24.21 -6.41 7.48
N LYS A 777 -24.11 -7.67 7.96
CA LYS A 777 -24.83 -8.83 7.42
C LYS A 777 -26.33 -8.57 7.30
N PHE A 778 -26.92 -8.01 8.35
CA PHE A 778 -28.36 -7.83 8.45
C PHE A 778 -28.84 -6.45 7.96
N SER A 779 -27.92 -5.57 7.55
CA SER A 779 -28.24 -4.31 6.86
C SER A 779 -28.40 -4.47 5.35
N PHE A 780 -28.19 -5.67 4.82
CA PHE A 780 -28.40 -5.94 3.41
C PHE A 780 -29.90 -5.81 3.05
N PRO A 781 -30.25 -5.20 1.90
CA PRO A 781 -31.60 -5.13 1.34
C PRO A 781 -32.32 -6.50 1.30
N PHE A 782 -33.58 -6.59 1.69
CA PHE A 782 -34.28 -7.88 1.74
C PHE A 782 -35.61 -7.85 1.01
N ILE A 783 -35.87 -8.94 0.27
CA ILE A 783 -37.13 -9.22 -0.42
C ILE A 783 -37.57 -10.63 -0.04
N ASP A 784 -38.84 -10.79 0.33
CA ASP A 784 -39.44 -12.10 0.60
C ASP A 784 -39.98 -12.72 -0.70
N ASP A 785 -39.13 -13.45 -1.44
CA ASP A 785 -39.53 -14.17 -2.65
C ASP A 785 -39.54 -15.70 -2.40
N SER A 786 -40.71 -16.31 -2.63
CA SER A 786 -40.92 -17.76 -2.54
C SER A 786 -40.10 -18.59 -3.53
N LYS A 787 -39.74 -18.06 -4.71
CA LYS A 787 -38.93 -18.76 -5.72
C LYS A 787 -37.51 -18.98 -5.19
N ILE A 788 -36.91 -17.94 -4.62
CA ILE A 788 -35.62 -18.01 -3.95
C ILE A 788 -35.66 -19.09 -2.85
N ALA A 789 -36.71 -19.10 -2.02
CA ALA A 789 -36.85 -20.10 -0.96
C ALA A 789 -36.92 -21.54 -1.48
N GLU A 790 -37.64 -21.79 -2.59
CA GLU A 790 -37.75 -23.14 -3.17
C GLU A 790 -36.44 -23.57 -3.83
N THR A 791 -35.75 -22.68 -4.56
CA THR A 791 -34.43 -22.94 -5.14
C THR A 791 -33.41 -23.29 -4.03
N VAL A 792 -33.39 -22.52 -2.93
CA VAL A 792 -32.54 -22.80 -1.77
C VAL A 792 -32.83 -24.17 -1.16
N LYS A 793 -34.09 -24.56 -1.03
CA LYS A 793 -34.48 -25.90 -0.54
C LYS A 793 -33.96 -27.02 -1.45
N GLN A 794 -33.96 -26.83 -2.76
CA GLN A 794 -33.35 -27.78 -3.69
C GLN A 794 -31.82 -27.87 -3.49
N ILE A 795 -31.16 -26.74 -3.28
CA ILE A 795 -29.72 -26.69 -2.98
C ILE A 795 -29.38 -27.35 -1.63
N GLU A 796 -30.21 -27.18 -0.59
CA GLU A 796 -30.08 -27.86 0.71
C GLU A 796 -30.09 -29.39 0.52
N ASN A 797 -31.04 -29.90 -0.26
CA ASN A 797 -31.17 -31.34 -0.55
C ASN A 797 -29.94 -31.88 -1.29
N ILE A 798 -29.49 -31.21 -2.35
CA ILE A 798 -28.30 -31.63 -3.10
C ILE A 798 -27.04 -31.52 -2.25
N SER A 799 -26.91 -30.49 -1.41
CA SER A 799 -25.75 -30.31 -0.54
C SER A 799 -25.61 -31.46 0.48
N LYS A 800 -26.73 -31.91 1.05
CA LYS A 800 -26.77 -33.08 1.91
C LYS A 800 -26.39 -34.36 1.17
N GLN A 801 -26.94 -34.58 -0.02
CA GLN A 801 -26.61 -35.75 -0.86
C GLN A 801 -25.11 -35.76 -1.22
N LEU A 802 -24.57 -34.61 -1.63
CA LEU A 802 -23.18 -34.46 -2.00
C LEU A 802 -22.23 -34.81 -0.83
N TYR A 803 -22.56 -34.38 0.39
CA TYR A 803 -21.77 -34.69 1.57
C TYR A 803 -21.70 -36.19 1.85
N GLU A 804 -22.82 -36.91 1.73
CA GLU A 804 -22.85 -38.37 1.92
C GLU A 804 -22.12 -39.12 0.81
N GLU A 805 -22.30 -38.74 -0.45
CA GLU A 805 -21.68 -39.39 -1.60
C GLU A 805 -20.15 -39.17 -1.63
N LYS A 806 -19.65 -38.05 -1.08
CA LYS A 806 -18.20 -37.75 -0.95
C LYS A 806 -17.48 -38.61 0.09
N LYS A 807 -18.19 -39.30 0.98
CA LYS A 807 -17.56 -40.25 1.93
C LYS A 807 -17.06 -41.53 1.25
N GLN A 808 -17.55 -41.82 0.04
CA GLN A 808 -17.16 -42.99 -0.74
C GLN A 808 -15.96 -42.66 -1.63
N ILE A 809 -14.95 -43.54 -1.66
CA ILE A 809 -13.75 -43.35 -2.49
C ILE A 809 -14.14 -43.57 -3.97
N ILE A 810 -14.03 -42.52 -4.78
CA ILE A 810 -14.31 -42.49 -6.24
C ILE A 810 -15.78 -42.80 -6.57
N ASN A 811 -16.60 -41.74 -6.60
CA ASN A 811 -18.02 -41.84 -6.90
C ASN A 811 -18.38 -40.94 -8.10
N PRO A 812 -18.74 -41.50 -9.28
CA PRO A 812 -19.05 -40.72 -10.48
C PRO A 812 -20.31 -39.85 -10.33
N LYS A 813 -21.18 -40.13 -9.34
CA LYS A 813 -22.34 -39.27 -9.05
C LYS A 813 -21.93 -37.90 -8.50
N VAL A 814 -20.77 -37.79 -7.86
CA VAL A 814 -20.31 -36.54 -7.23
C VAL A 814 -20.19 -35.43 -8.27
N GLN A 815 -19.56 -35.69 -9.42
CA GLN A 815 -19.41 -34.68 -10.49
C GLN A 815 -20.76 -34.19 -11.01
N LYS A 816 -21.72 -35.10 -11.19
CA LYS A 816 -23.08 -34.74 -11.63
C LYS A 816 -23.82 -33.90 -10.58
N LEU A 817 -23.71 -34.26 -9.31
CA LEU A 817 -24.30 -33.49 -8.20
C LEU A 817 -23.65 -32.11 -8.05
N GLU A 818 -22.34 -32.00 -8.25
CA GLU A 818 -21.64 -30.71 -8.25
C GLU A 818 -22.10 -29.81 -9.41
N ALA A 819 -22.22 -30.37 -10.62
CA ALA A 819 -22.74 -29.65 -11.78
C ALA A 819 -24.20 -29.18 -11.55
N ASN A 820 -25.06 -30.05 -11.02
CA ASN A 820 -26.45 -29.71 -10.70
C ASN A 820 -26.54 -28.63 -9.61
N LYS A 821 -25.73 -28.74 -8.54
CA LYS A 821 -25.66 -27.72 -7.49
C LYS A 821 -25.23 -26.37 -8.07
N GLN A 822 -24.22 -26.38 -8.95
CA GLN A 822 -23.73 -25.15 -9.58
C GLN A 822 -24.80 -24.52 -10.49
N ALA A 823 -25.56 -25.32 -11.25
CA ALA A 823 -26.67 -24.83 -12.06
C ALA A 823 -27.77 -24.17 -11.22
N LEU A 824 -28.13 -24.77 -10.07
CA LEU A 824 -29.09 -24.17 -9.13
C LEU A 824 -28.56 -22.89 -8.48
N ILE A 825 -27.26 -22.80 -8.20
CA ILE A 825 -26.63 -21.56 -7.70
C ILE A 825 -26.70 -20.45 -8.75
N THR A 826 -26.46 -20.77 -10.03
CA THR A 826 -26.63 -19.79 -11.12
C THR A 826 -28.08 -19.34 -11.24
N GLN A 827 -29.05 -20.28 -11.20
CA GLN A 827 -30.47 -19.95 -11.20
C GLN A 827 -30.85 -19.06 -10.01
N LEU A 828 -30.33 -19.36 -8.82
CA LEU A 828 -30.55 -18.56 -7.61
C LEU A 828 -30.06 -17.12 -7.78
N ASP A 829 -28.87 -16.91 -8.36
CA ASP A 829 -28.34 -15.57 -8.64
C ASP A 829 -29.23 -14.81 -9.63
N ASP A 830 -29.71 -15.46 -10.70
CA ASP A 830 -30.63 -14.85 -11.66
C ASP A 830 -31.98 -14.47 -11.04
N GLU A 831 -32.55 -15.35 -10.21
CA GLU A 831 -33.78 -15.08 -9.45
C GLU A 831 -33.62 -13.89 -8.51
N ILE A 832 -32.47 -13.78 -7.84
CA ILE A 832 -32.14 -12.65 -6.95
C ILE A 832 -32.00 -11.36 -7.77
N PHE A 833 -31.25 -11.37 -8.87
CA PHE A 833 -31.11 -10.17 -9.71
C PHE A 833 -32.44 -9.69 -10.27
N ASN A 834 -33.31 -10.60 -10.67
CA ASN A 834 -34.67 -10.27 -11.11
C ASN A 834 -35.52 -9.72 -9.97
N SER A 835 -35.41 -10.28 -8.76
CA SER A 835 -36.18 -9.82 -7.60
C SER A 835 -35.83 -8.39 -7.19
N PHE A 836 -34.56 -7.99 -7.33
CA PHE A 836 -34.09 -6.63 -7.03
C PHE A 836 -34.15 -5.67 -8.24
N ASP A 837 -34.74 -6.12 -9.35
CA ASP A 837 -34.87 -5.39 -10.61
C ASP A 837 -33.54 -4.84 -11.13
N LEU A 838 -32.47 -5.66 -11.11
CA LEU A 838 -31.17 -5.24 -11.63
C LEU A 838 -31.15 -5.19 -13.15
N ASP A 839 -30.79 -4.02 -13.68
CA ASP A 839 -30.60 -3.81 -15.12
C ASP A 839 -29.25 -4.36 -15.63
N GLU A 840 -29.00 -4.28 -16.94
CA GLU A 840 -27.75 -4.78 -17.53
C GLU A 840 -26.49 -4.07 -17.02
N GLN A 841 -26.58 -2.77 -16.71
CA GLN A 841 -25.46 -1.99 -16.19
C GLN A 841 -25.12 -2.44 -14.77
N GLU A 842 -26.13 -2.57 -13.92
CA GLU A 842 -26.00 -3.01 -12.54
C GLU A 842 -25.51 -4.46 -12.44
N ARG A 843 -26.02 -5.37 -13.29
CA ARG A 843 -25.49 -6.73 -13.41
C ARG A 843 -24.02 -6.73 -13.81
N ALA A 844 -23.61 -5.87 -14.73
CA ALA A 844 -22.21 -5.75 -15.13
C ALA A 844 -21.32 -5.27 -13.97
N LEU A 845 -21.80 -4.40 -13.08
CA LEU A 845 -21.07 -3.97 -11.87
C LEU A 845 -20.86 -5.14 -10.89
N VAL A 846 -21.93 -5.90 -10.63
CA VAL A 846 -21.87 -7.10 -9.78
C VAL A 846 -20.89 -8.12 -10.36
N ASP A 847 -20.99 -8.37 -11.66
CA ASP A 847 -20.10 -9.28 -12.39
C ASP A 847 -18.63 -8.84 -12.31
N TYR A 848 -18.35 -7.54 -12.51
CA TYR A 848 -17.00 -7.01 -12.39
C TYR A 848 -16.44 -7.15 -10.96
N ALA A 849 -17.26 -6.95 -9.94
CA ALA A 849 -16.82 -7.17 -8.57
C ALA A 849 -16.46 -8.63 -8.31
N VAL A 850 -17.32 -9.56 -8.70
CA VAL A 850 -17.18 -10.99 -8.39
C VAL A 850 -16.12 -11.69 -9.23
N ASN A 851 -16.02 -11.36 -10.51
CA ASN A 851 -15.15 -12.07 -11.46
C ASN A 851 -13.82 -11.37 -11.73
N ILE A 852 -13.70 -10.08 -11.41
CA ILE A 852 -12.45 -9.31 -11.61
C ILE A 852 -11.87 -8.84 -10.26
N THR A 853 -12.63 -8.04 -9.51
CA THR A 853 -12.09 -7.32 -8.33
C THR A 853 -11.76 -8.25 -7.17
N ILE A 854 -12.69 -9.12 -6.78
CA ILE A 854 -12.51 -10.07 -5.67
C ILE A 854 -11.35 -11.04 -5.96
N PRO A 855 -11.29 -11.70 -7.14
CA PRO A 855 -10.16 -12.58 -7.47
C PRO A 855 -8.81 -11.87 -7.47
N LEU A 856 -8.76 -10.60 -7.92
CA LEU A 856 -7.55 -9.78 -7.95
C LEU A 856 -7.03 -9.49 -6.54
N ILE A 857 -7.87 -8.99 -5.63
CA ILE A 857 -7.43 -8.63 -4.28
C ILE A 857 -7.16 -9.84 -3.39
N MET A 858 -7.88 -10.95 -3.64
CA MET A 858 -7.71 -12.18 -2.89
C MET A 858 -6.60 -13.08 -3.44
N LYS A 859 -6.06 -12.76 -4.63
CA LYS A 859 -5.06 -13.55 -5.37
C LYS A 859 -5.51 -15.00 -5.56
N HIS A 860 -6.75 -15.20 -6.03
CA HIS A 860 -7.29 -16.53 -6.28
C HIS A 860 -6.39 -17.31 -7.26
N LYS A 861 -6.27 -18.63 -7.10
CA LYS A 861 -5.38 -19.43 -7.95
C LYS A 861 -5.69 -19.23 -9.45
N GLY A 862 -4.67 -18.85 -10.22
CA GLY A 862 -4.79 -18.60 -11.67
C GLY A 862 -5.41 -17.24 -12.04
N TYR A 863 -5.62 -16.32 -11.09
CA TYR A 863 -6.14 -14.98 -11.39
C TYR A 863 -5.25 -14.22 -12.37
N GLU A 864 -3.93 -14.37 -12.29
CA GLU A 864 -2.97 -13.73 -13.19
C GLU A 864 -3.27 -14.08 -14.66
N GLN A 865 -3.32 -15.38 -14.95
CA GLN A 865 -3.64 -15.89 -16.28
C GLN A 865 -5.06 -15.52 -16.73
N LYS A 866 -6.03 -15.43 -15.82
CA LYS A 866 -7.41 -15.08 -16.17
C LYS A 866 -7.61 -13.61 -16.44
N LEU A 867 -6.98 -12.73 -15.67
CA LEU A 867 -7.27 -11.29 -15.65
C LEU A 867 -6.30 -10.47 -16.51
N PHE A 868 -5.05 -10.92 -16.63
CA PHE A 868 -4.00 -10.24 -17.40
C PHE A 868 -3.69 -10.96 -18.72
N SER A 869 -4.41 -12.04 -19.08
CA SER A 869 -4.27 -12.65 -20.40
C SER A 869 -4.73 -11.71 -21.50
N PHE A 870 -4.02 -11.82 -22.63
CA PHE A 870 -4.37 -11.14 -23.87
C PHE A 870 -5.78 -11.51 -24.31
N ILE A 871 -6.52 -10.50 -24.75
CA ILE A 871 -7.79 -10.70 -25.44
C ILE A 871 -7.47 -11.11 -26.88
N PRO A 872 -7.96 -12.26 -27.37
CA PRO A 872 -7.78 -12.67 -28.76
C PRO A 872 -8.36 -11.68 -29.77
N PHE A 873 -7.87 -11.71 -31.00
CA PHE A 873 -8.46 -10.95 -32.10
C PHE A 873 -9.91 -11.40 -32.32
N ARG A 874 -10.85 -10.45 -32.45
CA ARG A 874 -12.31 -10.69 -32.59
C ARG A 874 -12.98 -11.37 -31.38
N ASP A 875 -12.43 -11.16 -30.19
CA ASP A 875 -13.07 -11.64 -28.96
C ASP A 875 -14.35 -10.85 -28.63
N LYS A 876 -15.36 -11.57 -28.10
CA LYS A 876 -16.65 -11.01 -27.70
C LYS A 876 -16.53 -9.91 -26.65
N LEU A 877 -15.53 -9.94 -25.78
CA LEU A 877 -15.34 -8.92 -24.74
C LEU A 877 -15.17 -7.51 -25.31
N LEU A 878 -14.38 -7.39 -26.37
CA LEU A 878 -14.13 -6.11 -27.06
C LEU A 878 -15.36 -5.69 -27.87
N GLU A 879 -16.08 -6.63 -28.47
CA GLU A 879 -17.34 -6.36 -29.18
C GLU A 879 -18.41 -5.84 -28.21
N ASP A 880 -18.62 -6.53 -27.09
CA ASP A 880 -19.54 -6.13 -26.02
C ASP A 880 -19.22 -4.73 -25.49
N HIS A 881 -17.93 -4.43 -25.26
CA HIS A 881 -17.48 -3.10 -24.84
C HIS A 881 -17.79 -2.03 -25.90
N THR A 882 -17.53 -2.33 -27.17
CA THR A 882 -17.78 -1.41 -28.30
C THR A 882 -19.27 -1.12 -28.47
N ASN A 883 -20.10 -2.15 -28.33
CA ASN A 883 -21.55 -2.04 -28.47
C ASN A 883 -22.19 -1.14 -27.41
N ILE A 884 -21.61 -1.03 -26.20
CA ILE A 884 -22.07 -0.06 -25.19
C ILE A 884 -21.96 1.37 -25.72
N PHE A 885 -20.84 1.72 -26.36
CA PHE A 885 -20.66 3.03 -26.98
C PHE A 885 -21.63 3.25 -28.13
N LEU A 886 -21.71 2.30 -29.06
CA LEU A 886 -22.59 2.39 -30.23
C LEU A 886 -24.05 2.57 -29.81
N SER A 887 -24.52 1.78 -28.85
CA SER A 887 -25.89 1.84 -28.35
C SER A 887 -26.17 3.16 -27.64
N ARG A 888 -25.23 3.65 -26.82
CA ARG A 888 -25.39 4.91 -26.08
C ARG A 888 -25.49 6.12 -27.00
N PHE A 889 -24.71 6.15 -28.07
CA PHE A 889 -24.67 7.27 -29.01
C PHE A 889 -25.61 7.11 -30.21
N ALA A 890 -26.31 5.98 -30.35
CA ALA A 890 -27.19 5.70 -31.49
C ALA A 890 -28.24 6.80 -31.75
N THR A 891 -28.82 7.37 -30.70
CA THR A 891 -29.84 8.43 -30.80
C THR A 891 -29.26 9.84 -30.81
N SER A 892 -27.95 9.99 -30.61
CA SER A 892 -27.28 11.30 -30.54
C SER A 892 -27.06 11.93 -31.92
N PHE A 893 -27.17 11.14 -33.00
CA PHE A 893 -26.89 11.57 -34.36
C PHE A 893 -28.14 11.37 -35.24
N ARG A 894 -28.62 12.44 -35.91
CA ARG A 894 -29.81 12.37 -36.79
C ARG A 894 -29.49 11.76 -38.16
N GLU A 895 -28.74 12.48 -38.98
CA GLU A 895 -28.37 12.08 -40.36
C GLU A 895 -27.02 11.34 -40.45
N LYS A 896 -26.44 11.01 -39.30
CA LYS A 896 -25.15 10.36 -39.14
C LYS A 896 -25.28 9.22 -38.14
N HIS A 897 -24.32 8.30 -38.13
CA HIS A 897 -24.19 7.28 -37.11
C HIS A 897 -22.72 7.11 -36.71
N LEU A 898 -22.50 6.37 -35.62
CA LEU A 898 -21.17 6.05 -35.13
C LEU A 898 -20.74 4.69 -35.68
N LYS A 899 -19.54 4.63 -36.27
CA LYS A 899 -18.85 3.38 -36.65
C LYS A 899 -17.61 3.23 -35.78
N ALA A 900 -17.30 2.02 -35.33
CA ALA A 900 -16.12 1.72 -34.55
C ALA A 900 -15.08 0.95 -35.40
N GLU A 901 -13.81 1.30 -35.24
CA GLU A 901 -12.68 0.61 -35.85
C GLU A 901 -11.75 0.12 -34.73
N ILE A 902 -11.62 -1.21 -34.58
CA ILE A 902 -10.84 -1.86 -33.53
C ILE A 902 -9.47 -2.23 -34.10
N TRP A 903 -8.44 -1.54 -33.63
CA TRP A 903 -7.04 -1.85 -33.91
C TRP A 903 -6.52 -2.76 -32.80
N HIS A 904 -6.28 -4.01 -33.14
CA HIS A 904 -5.85 -5.04 -32.21
C HIS A 904 -4.36 -5.34 -32.40
N THR A 905 -3.62 -5.35 -31.29
CA THR A 905 -2.26 -5.89 -31.23
C THR A 905 -2.14 -6.87 -30.07
N VAL A 906 -0.99 -7.53 -29.95
CA VAL A 906 -0.74 -8.42 -28.80
C VAL A 906 -0.91 -7.68 -27.48
N ASN A 907 -0.42 -6.44 -27.38
CA ASN A 907 -0.26 -5.77 -26.09
C ASN A 907 -1.21 -4.59 -25.86
N ILE A 908 -1.77 -4.01 -26.92
CA ILE A 908 -2.61 -2.82 -26.86
C ILE A 908 -3.80 -3.02 -27.79
N VAL A 909 -4.96 -2.51 -27.39
CA VAL A 909 -6.13 -2.40 -28.26
C VAL A 909 -6.54 -0.93 -28.34
N GLY A 910 -6.77 -0.43 -29.55
CA GLY A 910 -7.35 0.87 -29.81
C GLY A 910 -8.72 0.73 -30.44
N ILE A 911 -9.72 1.47 -29.97
CA ILE A 911 -11.04 1.57 -30.57
C ILE A 911 -11.25 3.02 -31.01
N PHE A 912 -11.44 3.22 -32.31
CA PHE A 912 -11.63 4.51 -32.94
C PHE A 912 -13.06 4.64 -33.41
N PHE A 913 -13.82 5.54 -32.79
CA PHE A 913 -15.20 5.83 -33.11
C PHE A 913 -15.27 6.99 -34.09
N LYS A 914 -15.82 6.75 -35.29
CA LYS A 914 -15.94 7.72 -36.38
C LYS A 914 -17.41 8.03 -36.64
N VAL A 915 -17.71 9.31 -36.78
CA VAL A 915 -19.05 9.77 -37.17
C VAL A 915 -19.14 9.77 -38.69
N VAL A 916 -20.04 8.95 -39.23
CA VAL A 916 -20.24 8.76 -40.68
C VAL A 916 -21.68 9.09 -41.09
N PRO A 917 -21.93 9.55 -42.33
CA PRO A 917 -23.29 9.77 -42.86
C PRO A 917 -24.13 8.49 -42.91
N ASN A 918 -25.46 8.60 -42.81
CA ASN A 918 -26.35 7.42 -42.91
C ASN A 918 -26.37 6.76 -44.30
N ASN A 919 -25.98 7.49 -45.35
CA ASN A 919 -25.86 6.96 -46.71
C ASN A 919 -24.47 6.35 -47.00
N PHE A 920 -23.67 6.07 -45.97
CA PHE A 920 -22.36 5.44 -46.14
C PHE A 920 -22.52 4.00 -46.66
N PRO A 921 -21.77 3.58 -47.70
CA PRO A 921 -22.01 2.32 -48.40
C PRO A 921 -21.65 1.05 -47.60
N ASP A 922 -20.85 1.18 -46.54
CA ASP A 922 -20.50 0.08 -45.64
C ASP A 922 -21.46 0.04 -44.44
N GLN A 923 -22.18 -1.06 -44.30
CA GLN A 923 -23.15 -1.28 -43.21
C GLN A 923 -22.51 -1.88 -41.95
N GLN A 924 -21.23 -2.26 -41.96
CA GLN A 924 -20.56 -2.77 -40.76
C GLN A 924 -20.32 -1.65 -39.74
N THR A 925 -20.95 -1.78 -38.57
CA THR A 925 -20.79 -0.84 -37.45
C THR A 925 -19.50 -1.05 -36.66
N ILE A 926 -18.89 -2.24 -36.75
CA ILE A 926 -17.59 -2.58 -36.14
C ILE A 926 -16.67 -3.15 -37.22
N GLU A 927 -15.52 -2.52 -37.41
CA GLU A 927 -14.45 -2.95 -38.30
C GLU A 927 -13.23 -3.43 -37.50
N TRP A 928 -12.67 -4.58 -37.84
CA TRP A 928 -11.53 -5.17 -37.12
C TRP A 928 -10.25 -5.10 -37.94
N GLN A 929 -9.19 -4.56 -37.35
CA GLN A 929 -7.87 -4.50 -37.97
C GLN A 929 -6.80 -5.09 -37.05
N GLN A 930 -6.11 -6.12 -37.52
CA GLN A 930 -4.94 -6.66 -36.83
C GLN A 930 -3.71 -5.84 -37.22
N LYS A 931 -2.98 -5.30 -36.24
CA LYS A 931 -1.81 -4.44 -36.44
C LYS A 931 -0.60 -4.97 -35.67
N THR A 932 0.59 -4.52 -36.06
CA THR A 932 1.79 -4.66 -35.21
C THR A 932 1.79 -3.57 -34.14
N ASN A 933 2.46 -3.82 -33.00
CA ASN A 933 2.60 -2.81 -31.94
C ASN A 933 3.16 -1.49 -32.47
N GLU A 934 4.11 -1.56 -33.42
CA GLU A 934 4.78 -0.38 -34.01
C GLU A 934 3.81 0.54 -34.76
N MET A 935 2.86 -0.01 -35.52
CA MET A 935 1.92 0.82 -36.28
C MET A 935 0.97 1.59 -35.36
N LEU A 936 0.50 0.97 -34.27
CA LEU A 936 -0.35 1.63 -33.30
C LEU A 936 0.45 2.65 -32.46
N LEU A 937 1.69 2.34 -32.11
CA LEU A 937 2.60 3.27 -31.42
C LEU A 937 2.92 4.50 -32.27
N ASN A 938 3.28 4.32 -33.54
CA ASN A 938 3.51 5.44 -34.45
C ASN A 938 2.26 6.31 -34.59
N LYS A 939 1.06 5.70 -34.59
CA LYS A 939 -0.20 6.44 -34.56
C LYS A 939 -0.37 7.22 -33.25
N ILE A 940 -0.12 6.62 -32.09
CA ILE A 940 -0.14 7.29 -30.77
C ILE A 940 0.83 8.47 -30.72
N VAL A 941 2.07 8.28 -31.17
CA VAL A 941 3.10 9.33 -31.26
C VAL A 941 2.66 10.45 -32.22
N SER A 942 2.11 10.09 -33.39
CA SER A 942 1.62 11.05 -34.39
C SER A 942 0.41 11.87 -33.94
N LEU A 943 -0.33 11.41 -32.92
CA LEU A 943 -1.45 12.14 -32.32
C LEU A 943 -0.96 13.30 -31.42
N GLY A 944 0.34 13.58 -31.39
CA GLY A 944 0.92 14.80 -30.81
C GLY A 944 1.10 14.73 -29.30
N ILE A 945 1.31 13.52 -28.76
CA ILE A 945 1.33 13.30 -27.31
C ILE A 945 2.66 12.67 -26.89
N GLU A 946 3.76 13.42 -27.01
CA GLU A 946 5.08 13.01 -26.51
C GLU A 946 5.09 12.73 -24.99
N LYS A 947 4.10 13.25 -24.25
CA LYS A 947 3.85 12.94 -22.82
C LYS A 947 3.07 11.65 -22.56
N VAL A 948 2.42 11.06 -23.57
CA VAL A 948 1.44 9.98 -23.36
C VAL A 948 2.08 8.64 -23.05
N THR A 949 3.33 8.41 -23.44
CA THR A 949 4.04 7.21 -23.00
C THR A 949 4.23 7.23 -21.50
N GLU A 950 4.65 8.34 -20.87
CA GLU A 950 4.72 8.44 -19.41
C GLU A 950 3.33 8.41 -18.76
N GLU A 951 2.34 9.08 -19.35
CA GLU A 951 0.96 9.06 -18.87
C GLU A 951 0.31 7.68 -19.04
N LEU A 952 0.70 6.82 -19.99
CA LEU A 952 0.15 5.46 -20.14
C LEU A 952 0.42 4.57 -18.92
N PHE A 953 1.53 4.83 -18.22
CA PHE A 953 1.96 4.08 -17.04
C PHE A 953 1.46 4.69 -15.73
N ILE A 954 0.91 5.91 -15.78
CA ILE A 954 0.18 6.56 -14.67
C ILE A 954 -1.35 6.51 -14.91
N GLN A 955 -1.79 6.31 -16.16
CA GLN A 955 -3.16 6.22 -16.66
C GLN A 955 -3.19 5.13 -17.75
N LYS A 956 -3.67 3.93 -17.42
CA LYS A 956 -3.69 2.78 -18.34
C LYS A 956 -4.62 2.93 -19.56
N ASP A 957 -5.00 4.14 -19.95
CA ASP A 957 -5.91 4.41 -21.06
C ASP A 957 -5.67 5.79 -21.69
N ILE A 958 -5.40 5.83 -23.00
CA ILE A 958 -5.37 7.07 -23.80
C ILE A 958 -6.76 7.29 -24.36
N ARG A 959 -7.23 8.53 -24.28
CA ARG A 959 -8.48 8.97 -24.90
C ARG A 959 -8.22 10.26 -25.65
N GLY A 960 -8.95 10.48 -26.73
CA GLY A 960 -8.87 11.75 -27.44
C GLY A 960 -10.04 11.97 -28.37
N PHE A 961 -10.21 13.23 -28.75
CA PHE A 961 -11.21 13.68 -29.71
C PHE A 961 -10.51 14.09 -31.01
N GLU A 962 -11.07 13.66 -32.13
CA GLU A 962 -10.69 14.10 -33.47
C GLU A 962 -11.87 14.86 -34.10
N LYS A 963 -11.60 15.64 -35.15
CA LYS A 963 -12.64 16.44 -35.83
C LYS A 963 -13.87 15.63 -36.29
N LYS A 964 -13.72 14.33 -36.53
CA LYS A 964 -14.79 13.44 -37.01
C LYS A 964 -15.04 12.24 -36.09
N GLY A 965 -14.59 12.28 -34.83
CA GLY A 965 -14.68 11.11 -33.97
C GLY A 965 -13.95 11.23 -32.64
N PHE A 966 -13.80 10.12 -31.97
CA PHE A 966 -13.03 10.00 -30.73
C PHE A 966 -12.47 8.59 -30.62
N TYR A 967 -11.50 8.39 -29.73
CA TYR A 967 -10.84 7.10 -29.60
C TYR A 967 -10.50 6.77 -28.16
N ILE A 968 -10.38 5.47 -27.88
CA ILE A 968 -9.91 4.92 -26.61
C ILE A 968 -8.85 3.85 -26.89
N ILE A 969 -7.71 3.93 -26.24
CA ILE A 969 -6.59 3.00 -26.40
C ILE A 969 -6.18 2.50 -25.02
N LYS A 970 -6.15 1.18 -24.82
CA LYS A 970 -5.80 0.56 -23.52
C LYS A 970 -4.90 -0.66 -23.72
N PRO A 971 -4.14 -1.09 -22.69
CA PRO A 971 -3.52 -2.40 -22.68
C PRO A 971 -4.53 -3.51 -23.00
N ASN A 972 -4.04 -4.56 -23.67
CA ASN A 972 -4.82 -5.74 -24.04
C ASN A 972 -5.02 -6.68 -22.83
N GLU A 973 -5.68 -6.19 -21.78
CA GLU A 973 -5.96 -6.93 -20.54
C GLU A 973 -7.48 -7.05 -20.34
N LYS A 974 -8.00 -8.27 -20.13
CA LYS A 974 -9.45 -8.53 -19.99
C LYS A 974 -10.17 -7.61 -19.00
N ARG A 975 -9.56 -7.35 -17.84
CA ARG A 975 -10.16 -6.48 -16.81
C ARG A 975 -10.44 -5.04 -17.29
N LEU A 976 -9.68 -4.54 -18.26
CA LEU A 976 -9.78 -3.16 -18.76
C LEU A 976 -10.89 -2.94 -19.80
N TRP A 977 -11.37 -4.03 -20.38
CA TRP A 977 -12.35 -4.04 -21.46
C TRP A 977 -13.69 -4.65 -21.03
N HIS A 978 -13.87 -4.90 -19.72
CA HIS A 978 -15.12 -5.40 -19.17
C HIS A 978 -16.32 -4.46 -19.42
N LYS A 979 -17.54 -4.99 -19.50
CA LYS A 979 -18.78 -4.19 -19.71
C LYS A 979 -18.95 -3.06 -18.70
N ALA A 980 -18.72 -3.35 -17.41
CA ALA A 980 -18.74 -2.34 -16.36
C ALA A 980 -17.80 -1.15 -16.65
N ILE A 981 -16.61 -1.43 -17.17
CA ILE A 981 -15.65 -0.40 -17.57
C ILE A 981 -16.14 0.33 -18.83
N GLY A 982 -16.74 -0.37 -19.79
CA GLY A 982 -17.36 0.25 -20.98
C GLY A 982 -18.45 1.26 -20.63
N TYR A 983 -19.31 0.95 -19.65
CA TYR A 983 -20.29 1.92 -19.14
C TYR A 983 -19.63 3.15 -18.50
N LEU A 984 -18.53 2.98 -17.75
CA LEU A 984 -17.80 4.10 -17.17
C LEU A 984 -17.14 4.96 -18.23
N ASP A 985 -16.44 4.35 -19.18
CA ASP A 985 -15.75 5.06 -20.25
C ASP A 985 -16.74 5.88 -21.08
N THR A 986 -17.86 5.26 -21.48
CA THR A 986 -18.88 5.91 -22.30
C THR A 986 -19.46 7.14 -21.62
N ASN A 987 -19.70 7.06 -20.30
CA ASN A 987 -20.22 8.19 -19.53
C ASN A 987 -19.20 9.31 -19.37
N GLU A 988 -17.91 9.00 -19.26
CA GLU A 988 -16.85 10.02 -19.25
C GLU A 988 -16.76 10.76 -20.59
N PHE A 989 -16.85 10.04 -21.72
CA PHE A 989 -16.92 10.69 -23.05
C PHE A 989 -18.15 11.58 -23.18
N MET A 990 -19.30 11.12 -22.70
CA MET A 990 -20.53 11.92 -22.71
C MET A 990 -20.38 13.21 -21.89
N ASP A 991 -19.84 13.13 -20.67
CA ASP A 991 -19.61 14.31 -19.82
C ASP A 991 -18.62 15.29 -20.49
N ALA A 992 -17.55 14.78 -21.11
CA ALA A 992 -16.59 15.61 -21.84
C ALA A 992 -17.24 16.33 -23.04
N ILE A 993 -18.06 15.64 -23.84
CA ILE A 993 -18.79 16.22 -24.98
C ILE A 993 -19.77 17.30 -24.50
N LEU A 994 -20.52 17.05 -23.42
CA LEU A 994 -21.48 18.00 -22.86
C LEU A 994 -20.81 19.27 -22.34
N LYS A 995 -19.67 19.14 -21.66
CA LYS A 995 -18.89 20.29 -21.17
C LYS A 995 -18.38 21.16 -22.31
N ALA A 996 -17.79 20.54 -23.34
CA ALA A 996 -17.30 21.25 -24.51
C ALA A 996 -18.43 22.02 -25.23
N GLY A 997 -19.60 21.40 -25.43
CA GLY A 997 -20.75 22.07 -26.04
C GLY A 997 -21.30 23.24 -25.21
N LYS A 998 -21.23 23.15 -23.88
CA LYS A 998 -21.67 24.23 -22.99
C LYS A 998 -20.72 25.44 -23.03
N GLU A 999 -19.42 25.20 -23.15
CA GLU A 999 -18.41 26.26 -23.30
C GLU A 999 -18.57 27.01 -24.63
N GLU A 1000 -18.84 26.31 -25.73
CA GLU A 1000 -19.16 26.95 -27.02
C GLU A 1000 -20.44 27.78 -26.95
N TYR A 1001 -21.48 27.28 -26.27
CA TYR A 1001 -22.75 28.00 -26.13
C TYR A 1001 -22.61 29.29 -25.29
N ASN A 1002 -21.84 29.25 -24.21
CA ASN A 1002 -21.59 30.41 -23.34
C ASN A 1002 -20.53 31.37 -23.89
N GLY A 1003 -19.70 30.94 -24.84
CA GLY A 1003 -18.77 31.80 -25.58
C GLY A 1003 -19.40 32.55 -26.75
N GLN A 1004 -20.65 32.21 -27.12
CA GLN A 1004 -21.45 32.86 -28.15
C GLN A 1004 -22.57 33.75 -27.59
N SER A 1005 -22.66 33.90 -26.26
CA SER A 1005 -23.66 34.73 -25.56
C SER A 1005 -23.10 36.06 -25.07
#